data_AF-A0A542AFR7-F1
#
_entry.id   AF-A0A542AFR7-F1
#
_cell.length_a   1.000
_cell.length_b   1.000
_cell.length_c   1.000
_cell.angle_alpha   90.00
_cell.angle_beta   90.00
_cell.angle_gamma   90.00
#
_symmetry.space_group_name_H-M   'P 1'
#
loop_
_entity.id
_entity.type
_entity.pdbx_description
1 polymer ?
#
loop_
_entity_poly.entity_id
_entity_poly.type
_entity_poly.pdbx_seq_one_letter_code
_entity_poly.pdbx_strand_id
1 'polypeptide(L)'
;MEAQVAPSLREAFEQASVAKIAIVDDGYDPPNKAADLEEGNWGAVLEVLEGTPARANELFNDRRGKGANIAPAFGDLTPKHINELWEIFTDAKPEEIEADVFLKSLKPLFSRYLAGRDAKLSELRHVEDFVLAATGYQADRLNSQTDPHTIAKYDLVLLDFYLGDEIVDGEISPDQQTRARENAKKVIRATMKASSDRRCPLFILISSRATQEDIPIFRDEAELLASKFRFLAKPEFRDHPRKVEFELKTLVSNRAPADAIELLIERWQSIVEESTGEMVKSIRRLDVADYAYMQNYRLSEEKILLLEYLTWMFNSYLGALVERRMMSDTTIKLDELYKAANLPPALPPMSELPRIYSEITTSQVPTCDHEGSPIKVWTGDLFVRRELLPLAGGEATADAIAKSQVTAAVSAADAHNGIVPAAGDRAVAADAPQPGSGGQRSTDAKKPRKPDVLAVVTPVCDLIPGRLTAKSVVLTGGTLKEFGAAPMPSNHLLVLDRPGRAMGMVAKPYQVDWDPAWPQAFEHSDFDGSAILGTDYVKVSRLREVYAAELAGTLSGSLGRVGVPVAPPFSQALGARLLYRPNGNGKARELLSAPAEQPVAWEFYRARSRPSRHCGIDSAFIWTIMNAAKAAGISADHPAFSILSDPEAWRELITPFEIKNGKWSRGPLTVLRIAAVDERDIISEPQAHVVVQLIGHVAIKEE
;
A
#
# COMPACT_ATOMS: atom_id res chain seq x y z
N MET A 1 28.04 -7.15 -11.33
CA MET A 1 26.84 -6.43 -11.77
C MET A 1 27.30 -5.11 -12.33
N GLU A 2 27.45 -5.02 -13.65
CA GLU A 2 27.56 -3.72 -14.31
C GLU A 2 26.26 -2.96 -14.05
N ALA A 3 26.35 -1.77 -13.45
CA ALA A 3 25.22 -0.89 -13.34
C ALA A 3 24.80 -0.52 -14.77
N GLN A 4 23.71 -1.10 -15.26
CA GLN A 4 23.10 -0.68 -16.52
C GLN A 4 22.85 0.83 -16.40
N VAL A 5 23.56 1.60 -17.22
CA VAL A 5 23.32 3.03 -17.36
C VAL A 5 21.87 3.18 -17.79
N ALA A 6 21.07 3.88 -16.98
CA ALA A 6 19.65 4.00 -17.25
C ALA A 6 19.45 4.64 -18.64
N PRO A 7 18.58 4.09 -19.51
CA PRO A 7 18.47 4.51 -20.90
C PRO A 7 18.12 6.00 -21.01
N SER A 8 18.58 6.70 -22.05
CA SER A 8 18.14 8.08 -22.28
C SER A 8 16.60 8.17 -22.46
N LEU A 9 15.97 9.34 -22.26
CA LEU A 9 14.52 9.47 -22.46
C LEU A 9 14.10 9.00 -23.87
N ARG A 10 14.88 9.38 -24.88
CA ARG A 10 14.68 8.96 -26.27
C ARG A 10 14.73 7.44 -26.44
N GLU A 11 15.71 6.77 -25.84
CA GLU A 11 15.78 5.31 -25.86
C GLU A 11 14.56 4.66 -25.20
N ALA A 12 14.04 5.26 -24.12
CA ALA A 12 12.82 4.75 -23.47
C ALA A 12 11.59 4.88 -24.40
N PHE A 13 11.46 5.98 -25.14
CA PHE A 13 10.40 6.17 -26.15
C PHE A 13 10.51 5.16 -27.29
N GLU A 14 11.72 4.95 -27.80
CA GLU A 14 11.99 3.96 -28.87
C GLU A 14 11.67 2.53 -28.39
N GLN A 15 12.14 2.15 -27.20
CA GLN A 15 11.88 0.83 -26.60
C GLN A 15 10.39 0.59 -26.34
N ALA A 16 9.66 1.61 -25.87
CA ALA A 16 8.23 1.53 -25.60
C ALA A 16 7.35 1.75 -26.84
N SER A 17 7.95 1.96 -28.02
CA SER A 17 7.24 2.26 -29.28
C SER A 17 6.27 3.45 -29.13
N VAL A 18 6.69 4.51 -28.45
CA VAL A 18 5.95 5.78 -28.34
C VAL A 18 6.50 6.72 -29.41
N ALA A 19 5.72 6.99 -30.45
CA ALA A 19 6.16 7.83 -31.57
C ALA A 19 5.23 9.02 -31.83
N LYS A 20 3.92 8.87 -31.57
CA LYS A 20 2.94 9.93 -31.83
C LYS A 20 2.57 10.62 -30.52
N ILE A 21 2.89 11.91 -30.42
CA ILE A 21 2.62 12.73 -29.24
C ILE A 21 1.64 13.84 -29.63
N ALA A 22 0.62 14.07 -28.82
CA ALA A 22 -0.31 15.18 -28.99
C ALA A 22 -0.34 16.07 -27.74
N ILE A 23 -0.57 17.37 -27.94
CA ILE A 23 -0.92 18.32 -26.89
C ILE A 23 -2.35 18.81 -27.18
N VAL A 24 -3.26 18.56 -26.24
CA VAL A 24 -4.66 18.98 -26.29
C VAL A 24 -4.87 20.07 -25.24
N ASP A 25 -5.09 21.30 -25.70
CA ASP A 25 -5.18 22.48 -24.83
C ASP A 25 -6.14 23.52 -25.42
N ASP A 26 -6.82 24.27 -24.56
CA ASP A 26 -7.77 25.32 -24.98
C ASP A 26 -7.05 26.53 -25.59
N GLY A 27 -5.74 26.70 -25.34
CA GLY A 27 -4.91 27.70 -26.01
C GLY A 27 -4.80 27.51 -27.53
N TYR A 28 -5.18 26.34 -28.05
CA TYR A 28 -5.28 26.07 -29.49
C TYR A 28 -6.70 26.24 -30.06
N ASP A 29 -7.70 26.53 -29.23
CA ASP A 29 -9.08 26.69 -29.68
C ASP A 29 -9.23 27.94 -30.56
N PRO A 30 -9.94 27.89 -31.69
CA PRO A 30 -10.26 29.09 -32.46
C PRO A 30 -11.23 30.01 -31.69
N PRO A 31 -11.22 31.32 -31.97
CA PRO A 31 -12.19 32.25 -31.40
C PRO A 31 -13.61 31.85 -31.81
N ASN A 32 -14.53 31.74 -30.85
CA ASN A 32 -15.83 31.14 -31.09
C ASN A 32 -17.02 32.01 -30.66
N LYS A 33 -16.75 33.15 -30.01
CA LYS A 33 -17.77 34.13 -29.59
C LYS A 33 -17.45 35.50 -30.17
N ALA A 34 -18.50 36.26 -30.50
CA ALA A 34 -18.35 37.66 -30.90
C ALA A 34 -17.67 38.52 -29.81
N ALA A 35 -17.78 38.12 -28.54
CA ALA A 35 -17.09 38.75 -27.41
C ALA A 35 -15.55 38.61 -27.45
N ASP A 36 -15.02 37.69 -28.26
CA ASP A 36 -13.58 37.52 -28.47
C ASP A 36 -13.02 38.55 -29.47
N LEU A 37 -13.90 39.25 -30.19
CA LEU A 37 -13.55 40.22 -31.23
C LEU A 37 -13.64 41.66 -30.71
N GLU A 38 -12.83 42.54 -31.26
CA GLU A 38 -12.94 43.99 -31.02
C GLU A 38 -14.00 44.61 -31.94
N GLU A 39 -15.21 44.83 -31.40
CA GLU A 39 -16.34 45.43 -32.13
C GLU A 39 -15.96 46.74 -32.84
N GLY A 40 -15.13 47.58 -32.21
CA GLY A 40 -14.66 48.85 -32.78
C GLY A 40 -13.85 48.68 -34.07
N ASN A 41 -13.27 47.51 -34.31
CA ASN A 41 -12.45 47.21 -35.49
C ASN A 41 -13.24 46.49 -36.60
N TRP A 42 -14.48 46.06 -36.33
CA TRP A 42 -15.34 45.43 -37.34
C TRP A 42 -15.69 46.37 -38.50
N GLY A 43 -15.85 47.67 -38.20
CA GLY A 43 -16.12 48.69 -39.23
C GLY A 43 -15.05 48.77 -40.31
N ALA A 44 -13.78 48.60 -39.94
CA ALA A 44 -12.66 48.59 -40.88
C ALA A 44 -12.66 47.34 -41.78
N VAL A 45 -13.08 46.19 -41.25
CA VAL A 45 -13.23 44.95 -42.01
C VAL A 45 -14.39 45.05 -43.00
N LEU A 46 -15.51 45.66 -42.58
CA LEU A 46 -16.66 45.92 -43.44
C LEU A 46 -16.30 46.85 -44.60
N GLU A 47 -15.57 47.95 -44.35
CA GLU A 47 -15.15 48.89 -45.39
C GLU A 47 -14.32 48.20 -46.50
N VAL A 48 -13.45 47.25 -46.13
CA VAL A 48 -12.65 46.47 -47.08
C VAL A 48 -13.49 45.45 -47.85
N LEU A 49 -14.45 44.80 -47.18
CA LEU A 49 -15.37 43.84 -47.79
C LEU A 49 -16.37 44.52 -48.75
N GLU A 50 -16.82 45.73 -48.44
CA GLU A 50 -17.65 46.57 -49.31
C GLU A 50 -16.89 46.99 -50.58
N GLY A 51 -15.58 47.22 -50.46
CA GLY A 51 -14.67 47.44 -51.59
C GLY A 51 -14.39 46.18 -52.43
N THR A 52 -14.66 44.98 -51.90
CA THR A 52 -14.35 43.69 -52.53
C THR A 52 -15.53 42.70 -52.44
N PRO A 53 -16.67 42.98 -53.10
CA PRO A 53 -17.92 42.24 -52.91
C PRO A 53 -17.84 40.76 -53.32
N ALA A 54 -16.90 40.38 -54.20
CA ALA A 54 -16.66 38.97 -54.55
C ALA A 54 -16.19 38.14 -53.35
N ARG A 55 -15.32 38.70 -52.50
CA ARG A 55 -14.76 38.03 -51.31
C ARG A 55 -15.78 37.97 -50.17
N ALA A 56 -16.59 39.01 -50.00
CA ALA A 56 -17.72 39.01 -49.08
C ALA A 56 -18.75 37.92 -49.44
N ASN A 57 -19.02 37.73 -50.74
CA ASN A 57 -19.90 36.69 -51.22
C ASN A 57 -19.32 35.29 -51.02
N GLU A 58 -18.01 35.10 -51.16
CA GLU A 58 -17.36 33.82 -50.86
C GLU A 58 -17.48 33.44 -49.37
N LEU A 59 -17.35 34.42 -48.48
CA LEU A 59 -17.35 34.23 -47.02
C LEU A 59 -18.74 34.06 -46.39
N PHE A 60 -19.78 34.73 -46.90
CA PHE A 60 -21.06 34.85 -46.18
C PHE A 60 -22.29 34.32 -46.94
N ASN A 61 -22.12 33.62 -48.06
CA ASN A 61 -23.24 33.24 -48.95
C ASN A 61 -24.19 32.14 -48.43
N ASP A 62 -24.02 31.63 -47.21
CA ASP A 62 -24.77 30.45 -46.78
C ASP A 62 -26.25 30.72 -46.46
N ARG A 63 -26.67 31.98 -46.23
CA ARG A 63 -28.10 32.32 -46.02
C ARG A 63 -28.48 33.73 -46.44
N ARG A 64 -28.78 33.92 -47.72
CA ARG A 64 -29.89 34.78 -48.19
C ARG A 64 -30.09 34.58 -49.69
N GLY A 65 -31.28 34.08 -50.08
CA GLY A 65 -31.66 34.01 -51.48
C GLY A 65 -31.50 35.38 -52.15
N LYS A 66 -30.85 35.38 -53.33
CA LYS A 66 -30.81 36.48 -54.32
C LYS A 66 -30.83 37.90 -53.74
N GLY A 67 -29.65 38.48 -53.51
CA GLY A 67 -29.47 39.94 -53.66
C GLY A 67 -29.03 40.75 -52.45
N ALA A 68 -28.50 40.17 -51.37
CA ALA A 68 -27.90 40.96 -50.29
C ALA A 68 -26.37 40.91 -50.33
N ASN A 69 -25.76 41.88 -51.03
CA ASN A 69 -24.30 42.12 -51.09
C ASN A 69 -23.75 42.72 -49.78
N ILE A 70 -24.23 42.27 -48.60
CA ILE A 70 -23.96 42.96 -47.34
C ILE A 70 -23.46 41.95 -46.33
N ALA A 71 -22.21 42.13 -45.90
CA ALA A 71 -21.63 41.40 -44.79
C ALA A 71 -22.49 41.58 -43.52
N PRO A 72 -22.59 40.56 -42.64
CA PRO A 72 -23.42 40.65 -41.45
C PRO A 72 -22.99 41.79 -40.52
N ALA A 73 -23.96 42.37 -39.80
CA ALA A 73 -23.65 43.27 -38.69
C ALA A 73 -22.88 42.48 -37.60
N PHE A 74 -22.09 43.17 -36.78
CA PHE A 74 -21.26 42.52 -35.75
C PHE A 74 -22.05 41.57 -34.83
N GLY A 75 -23.25 41.99 -34.41
CA GLY A 75 -24.14 41.17 -33.58
C GLY A 75 -24.75 39.94 -34.26
N ASP A 76 -24.68 39.85 -35.59
CA ASP A 76 -25.17 38.73 -36.39
C ASP A 76 -24.05 37.72 -36.76
N LEU A 77 -22.83 37.93 -36.26
CA LEU A 77 -21.72 37.00 -36.47
C LEU A 77 -21.99 35.67 -35.74
N THR A 78 -22.11 34.61 -36.53
CA THR A 78 -22.22 33.24 -36.00
C THR A 78 -20.82 32.69 -35.71
N PRO A 79 -20.67 31.69 -34.81
CA PRO A 79 -19.39 31.02 -34.58
C PRO A 79 -18.74 30.49 -35.87
N LYS A 80 -19.55 30.07 -36.84
CA LYS A 80 -19.08 29.63 -38.16
C LYS A 80 -18.37 30.77 -38.92
N HIS A 81 -18.97 31.96 -38.96
CA HIS A 81 -18.36 33.14 -39.59
C HIS A 81 -17.05 33.55 -38.92
N ILE A 82 -16.99 33.49 -37.58
CA ILE A 82 -15.80 33.86 -36.82
C ILE A 82 -14.67 32.87 -37.10
N ASN A 83 -14.98 31.56 -37.13
CA ASN A 83 -14.01 30.52 -37.46
C ASN A 83 -13.49 30.64 -38.91
N GLU A 84 -14.35 30.89 -39.89
CA GLU A 84 -13.94 31.07 -41.30
C GLU A 84 -13.01 32.28 -41.48
N LEU A 85 -13.32 33.41 -40.81
CA LEU A 85 -12.44 34.58 -40.80
C LEU A 85 -11.11 34.29 -40.09
N TRP A 86 -11.16 33.50 -39.03
CA TRP A 86 -9.98 33.10 -38.27
C TRP A 86 -9.08 32.15 -39.05
N GLU A 87 -9.63 31.15 -39.74
CA GLU A 87 -8.89 30.20 -40.59
C GLU A 87 -8.12 30.95 -41.69
N ILE A 88 -8.79 31.90 -42.37
CA ILE A 88 -8.17 32.74 -43.39
C ILE A 88 -7.03 33.59 -42.81
N PHE A 89 -7.21 34.09 -41.59
CA PHE A 89 -6.17 34.86 -40.90
C PHE A 89 -4.98 33.99 -40.48
N THR A 90 -5.20 32.75 -40.02
CA THR A 90 -4.12 31.86 -39.55
C THR A 90 -3.37 31.14 -40.65
N ASP A 91 -4.01 30.85 -41.78
CA ASP A 91 -3.38 30.18 -42.92
C ASP A 91 -2.47 31.12 -43.72
N ALA A 92 -2.66 32.43 -43.58
CA ALA A 92 -1.87 33.45 -44.25
C ALA A 92 -0.47 33.59 -43.61
N LYS A 93 0.56 33.70 -44.45
CA LYS A 93 1.92 33.98 -43.98
C LYS A 93 2.03 35.43 -43.48
N PRO A 94 2.96 35.74 -42.55
CA PRO A 94 3.17 37.11 -42.06
C PRO A 94 3.39 38.14 -43.18
N GLU A 95 4.08 37.74 -44.25
CA GLU A 95 4.33 38.57 -45.44
C GLU A 95 3.04 38.85 -46.25
N GLU A 96 2.11 37.89 -46.27
CA GLU A 96 0.81 38.01 -46.95
C GLU A 96 -0.15 38.88 -46.14
N ILE A 97 -0.12 38.77 -44.81
CA ILE A 97 -0.93 39.59 -43.89
C ILE A 97 -0.58 41.08 -44.02
N GLU A 98 0.69 41.41 -44.18
CA GLU A 98 1.11 42.82 -44.35
C GLU A 98 0.86 43.36 -45.77
N ALA A 99 0.72 42.47 -46.77
CA ALA A 99 0.48 42.84 -48.17
C ALA A 99 -1.01 42.94 -48.56
N ASP A 100 -1.88 42.11 -47.98
CA ASP A 100 -3.33 42.11 -48.24
C ASP A 100 -4.06 43.01 -47.24
N VAL A 101 -4.73 44.05 -47.75
CA VAL A 101 -5.49 45.03 -46.96
C VAL A 101 -6.57 44.36 -46.10
N PHE A 102 -7.18 43.28 -46.60
CA PHE A 102 -8.18 42.51 -45.86
C PHE A 102 -7.56 41.75 -44.69
N LEU A 103 -6.49 40.99 -44.94
CA LEU A 103 -5.80 40.24 -43.88
C LEU A 103 -5.23 41.18 -42.80
N LYS A 104 -4.74 42.35 -43.23
CA LYS A 104 -4.27 43.41 -42.33
C LYS A 104 -5.38 43.96 -41.42
N SER A 105 -6.61 44.05 -41.93
CA SER A 105 -7.78 44.50 -41.17
C SER A 105 -8.28 43.48 -40.14
N LEU A 106 -8.00 42.18 -40.34
CA LEU A 106 -8.35 41.12 -39.38
C LEU A 106 -7.46 41.12 -38.12
N LYS A 107 -6.22 41.59 -38.22
CA LYS A 107 -5.28 41.60 -37.08
C LYS A 107 -5.78 42.47 -35.90
N PRO A 108 -6.27 43.71 -36.09
CA PRO A 108 -6.96 44.47 -35.04
C PRO A 108 -8.30 43.86 -34.61
N LEU A 109 -9.03 43.16 -35.49
CA LEU A 109 -10.28 42.52 -35.10
C LEU A 109 -10.06 41.44 -34.03
N PHE A 110 -8.97 40.67 -34.15
CA PHE A 110 -8.62 39.60 -33.23
C PHE A 110 -7.62 40.02 -32.14
N SER A 111 -7.23 41.29 -31.99
CA SER A 111 -6.14 41.68 -31.07
C SER A 111 -6.42 41.35 -29.60
N ARG A 112 -7.65 41.54 -29.13
CA ARG A 112 -8.08 41.14 -27.78
C ARG A 112 -7.90 39.64 -27.54
N TYR A 113 -8.35 38.82 -28.48
CA TYR A 113 -8.22 37.37 -28.40
C TYR A 113 -6.75 36.92 -28.53
N LEU A 114 -5.97 37.53 -29.44
CA LEU A 114 -4.54 37.27 -29.61
C LEU A 114 -3.74 37.59 -28.34
N ALA A 115 -4.04 38.69 -27.65
CA ALA A 115 -3.34 39.08 -26.41
C ALA A 115 -3.53 38.05 -25.28
N GLY A 116 -4.75 37.55 -25.09
CA GLY A 116 -5.03 36.49 -24.12
C GLY A 116 -4.43 35.14 -24.53
N ARG A 117 -4.46 34.83 -25.83
CA ARG A 117 -3.92 33.60 -26.39
C ARG A 117 -2.39 33.55 -26.35
N ASP A 118 -1.69 34.65 -26.59
CA ASP A 118 -0.22 34.69 -26.58
C ASP A 118 0.35 34.32 -25.21
N ALA A 119 -0.32 34.74 -24.12
CA ALA A 119 0.06 34.33 -22.77
C ALA A 119 -0.06 32.81 -22.58
N LYS A 120 -1.20 32.21 -22.97
CA LYS A 120 -1.43 30.76 -22.90
C LYS A 120 -0.45 29.97 -23.78
N LEU A 121 -0.26 30.42 -25.03
CA LEU A 121 0.67 29.79 -25.97
C LEU A 121 2.12 29.89 -25.51
N SER A 122 2.51 30.94 -24.79
CA SER A 122 3.88 31.07 -24.29
C SER A 122 4.25 29.95 -23.30
N GLU A 123 3.31 29.55 -22.43
CA GLU A 123 3.52 28.41 -21.53
C GLU A 123 3.57 27.08 -22.30
N LEU A 124 2.72 26.91 -23.31
CA LEU A 124 2.68 25.71 -24.14
C LEU A 124 3.92 25.55 -25.02
N ARG A 125 4.51 26.65 -25.51
CA ARG A 125 5.78 26.59 -26.26
C ARG A 125 6.89 25.95 -25.44
N HIS A 126 6.97 26.22 -24.14
CA HIS A 126 7.95 25.55 -23.28
C HIS A 126 7.72 24.02 -23.20
N VAL A 127 6.46 23.58 -23.24
CA VAL A 127 6.11 22.16 -23.29
C VAL A 127 6.52 21.56 -24.64
N GLU A 128 6.19 22.23 -25.75
CA GLU A 128 6.55 21.81 -27.11
C GLU A 128 8.07 21.69 -27.29
N ASP A 129 8.81 22.74 -26.92
CA ASP A 129 10.26 22.80 -27.03
C ASP A 129 10.92 21.71 -26.19
N PHE A 130 10.41 21.47 -24.98
CA PHE A 130 10.89 20.39 -24.13
C PHE A 130 10.65 19.02 -24.76
N VAL A 131 9.43 18.74 -25.24
CA VAL A 131 9.10 17.44 -25.86
C VAL A 131 9.99 17.21 -27.08
N LEU A 132 10.18 18.21 -27.94
CA LEU A 132 11.05 18.10 -29.11
C LEU A 132 12.51 17.87 -28.72
N ALA A 133 13.03 18.63 -27.75
CA ALA A 133 14.42 18.52 -27.33
C ALA A 133 14.72 17.20 -26.60
N ALA A 134 13.80 16.73 -25.76
CA ALA A 134 14.02 15.57 -24.90
C ALA A 134 13.70 14.24 -25.60
N THR A 135 12.73 14.23 -26.52
CA THR A 135 12.28 12.99 -27.20
C THR A 135 12.73 12.92 -28.67
N GLY A 136 12.97 14.07 -29.32
CA GLY A 136 13.22 14.15 -30.76
C GLY A 136 11.96 14.08 -31.63
N TYR A 137 10.77 13.97 -31.03
CA TYR A 137 9.48 13.96 -31.73
C TYR A 137 8.78 15.33 -31.60
N GLN A 138 8.16 15.77 -32.69
CA GLN A 138 7.28 16.95 -32.67
C GLN A 138 5.90 16.54 -32.17
N ALA A 139 5.34 17.31 -31.23
CA ALA A 139 3.98 17.09 -30.76
C ALA A 139 2.95 17.76 -31.67
N ASP A 140 1.89 17.04 -32.00
CA ASP A 140 0.77 17.57 -32.77
C ASP A 140 -0.13 18.43 -31.86
N ARG A 141 -0.54 19.60 -32.36
CA ARG A 141 -1.37 20.57 -31.63
C ARG A 141 -2.84 20.29 -31.90
N LEU A 142 -3.58 19.94 -30.85
CA LEU A 142 -5.00 19.60 -30.92
C LEU A 142 -5.80 20.58 -30.05
N ASN A 143 -6.92 21.05 -30.57
CA ASN A 143 -7.83 21.93 -29.83
C ASN A 143 -8.77 21.12 -28.92
N SER A 144 -9.49 21.79 -28.03
CA SER A 144 -10.42 21.18 -27.06
C SER A 144 -11.61 20.47 -27.70
N GLN A 145 -11.91 20.79 -28.96
CA GLN A 145 -13.02 20.21 -29.73
C GLN A 145 -12.60 19.00 -30.59
N THR A 146 -11.33 18.60 -30.51
CA THR A 146 -10.81 17.49 -31.32
C THR A 146 -11.56 16.20 -31.01
N ASP A 147 -11.98 15.50 -32.05
CA ASP A 147 -12.71 14.25 -31.93
C ASP A 147 -11.89 13.17 -31.17
N PRO A 148 -12.46 12.50 -30.15
CA PRO A 148 -11.77 11.48 -29.38
C PRO A 148 -11.19 10.31 -30.21
N HIS A 149 -11.77 9.95 -31.37
CA HIS A 149 -11.17 8.92 -32.23
C HIS A 149 -9.88 9.38 -32.91
N THR A 150 -9.68 10.70 -33.04
CA THR A 150 -8.41 11.26 -33.51
C THR A 150 -7.36 11.19 -32.41
N ILE A 151 -7.74 11.54 -31.17
CA ILE A 151 -6.86 11.46 -30.00
C ILE A 151 -6.42 10.02 -29.73
N ALA A 152 -7.31 9.04 -29.93
CA ALA A 152 -7.02 7.61 -29.78
C ALA A 152 -5.91 7.07 -30.71
N LYS A 153 -5.50 7.83 -31.74
CA LYS A 153 -4.45 7.42 -32.68
C LYS A 153 -3.03 7.69 -32.15
N TYR A 154 -2.91 8.47 -31.08
CA TYR A 154 -1.65 8.86 -30.46
C TYR A 154 -1.19 7.87 -29.39
N ASP A 155 0.10 7.87 -29.08
CA ASP A 155 0.70 7.02 -28.06
C ASP A 155 0.78 7.71 -26.70
N LEU A 156 1.00 9.03 -26.72
CA LEU A 156 1.11 9.90 -25.56
C LEU A 156 0.31 11.18 -25.80
N VAL A 157 -0.54 11.53 -24.85
CA VAL A 157 -1.38 12.73 -24.92
C VAL A 157 -1.13 13.59 -23.69
N LEU A 158 -0.66 14.82 -23.92
CA LEU A 158 -0.61 15.87 -22.91
C LEU A 158 -1.93 16.63 -23.00
N LEU A 159 -2.74 16.57 -21.95
CA LEU A 159 -4.11 17.11 -21.95
C LEU A 159 -4.24 18.16 -20.84
N ASP A 160 -4.82 19.32 -21.15
CA ASP A 160 -5.11 20.30 -20.11
C ASP A 160 -6.11 19.74 -19.09
N PHE A 161 -5.82 19.96 -17.81
CA PHE A 161 -6.67 19.55 -16.70
C PHE A 161 -8.04 20.28 -16.74
N TYR A 162 -8.04 21.54 -17.18
CA TYR A 162 -9.26 22.33 -17.36
C TYR A 162 -9.52 22.52 -18.86
N LEU A 163 -10.26 21.58 -19.45
CA LEU A 163 -10.51 21.60 -20.89
C LEU A 163 -11.80 22.37 -21.24
N GLY A 164 -11.62 23.53 -21.86
CA GLY A 164 -12.68 24.34 -22.47
C GLY A 164 -13.28 25.41 -21.54
N ASP A 165 -13.73 26.51 -22.16
CA ASP A 165 -14.51 27.61 -21.57
C ASP A 165 -13.87 28.27 -20.32
N GLU A 166 -12.55 28.47 -20.31
CA GLU A 166 -11.94 29.46 -19.42
C GLU A 166 -12.25 30.88 -19.92
N ILE A 167 -12.93 31.68 -19.10
CA ILE A 167 -13.21 33.08 -19.40
C ILE A 167 -11.90 33.89 -19.46
N VAL A 168 -11.82 34.73 -20.50
CA VAL A 168 -10.88 35.86 -20.62
C VAL A 168 -11.30 36.94 -19.61
N ASP A 169 -10.39 37.30 -18.70
CA ASP A 169 -10.50 38.30 -17.62
C ASP A 169 -11.18 37.85 -16.31
N GLY A 170 -10.38 37.46 -15.30
CA GLY A 170 -10.79 37.33 -13.89
C GLY A 170 -10.93 35.91 -13.33
N GLU A 171 -11.01 35.80 -11.99
CA GLU A 171 -11.11 34.53 -11.25
C GLU A 171 -12.19 33.60 -11.81
N ILE A 172 -11.81 32.36 -12.16
CA ILE A 172 -12.73 31.35 -12.69
C ILE A 172 -13.74 30.97 -11.61
N SER A 173 -15.03 31.06 -11.91
CA SER A 173 -16.09 30.58 -11.03
C SER A 173 -15.92 29.07 -10.73
N PRO A 174 -16.16 28.59 -9.49
CA PRO A 174 -16.09 27.17 -9.15
C PRO A 174 -16.89 26.25 -10.08
N ASP A 175 -18.03 26.73 -10.58
CA ASP A 175 -18.89 25.98 -11.52
C ASP A 175 -18.23 25.78 -12.88
N GLN A 176 -17.44 26.75 -13.34
CA GLN A 176 -16.73 26.68 -14.62
C GLN A 176 -15.53 25.74 -14.55
N GLN A 177 -14.76 25.80 -13.45
CA GLN A 177 -13.68 24.84 -13.20
C GLN A 177 -14.21 23.40 -13.18
N THR A 178 -15.38 23.20 -12.55
CA THR A 178 -16.03 21.89 -12.50
C THR A 178 -16.42 21.42 -13.91
N ARG A 179 -17.01 22.30 -14.75
CA ARG A 179 -17.36 21.96 -16.13
C ARG A 179 -16.16 21.64 -17.01
N ALA A 180 -15.10 22.44 -16.93
CA ALA A 180 -13.87 22.23 -17.69
C ALA A 180 -13.19 20.90 -17.29
N ARG A 181 -13.18 20.59 -15.99
CA ARG A 181 -12.70 19.30 -15.47
C ARG A 181 -13.55 18.13 -15.95
N GLU A 182 -14.88 18.26 -15.95
CA GLU A 182 -15.80 17.25 -16.48
C GLU A 182 -15.61 17.01 -17.98
N ASN A 183 -15.33 18.06 -18.75
CA ASN A 183 -15.05 17.94 -20.18
C ASN A 183 -13.75 17.15 -20.43
N ALA A 184 -12.67 17.45 -19.69
CA ALA A 184 -11.43 16.68 -19.76
C ALA A 184 -11.67 15.20 -19.47
N LYS A 185 -12.44 14.86 -18.41
CA LYS A 185 -12.82 13.47 -18.10
C LYS A 185 -13.60 12.82 -19.23
N LYS A 186 -14.57 13.52 -19.82
CA LYS A 186 -15.37 13.00 -20.95
C LYS A 186 -14.49 12.68 -22.15
N VAL A 187 -13.54 13.55 -22.49
CA VAL A 187 -12.59 13.33 -23.60
C VAL A 187 -11.74 12.09 -23.34
N ILE A 188 -11.20 11.94 -22.12
CA ILE A 188 -10.41 10.76 -21.74
C ILE A 188 -11.24 9.48 -21.87
N ARG A 189 -12.42 9.42 -21.23
CA ARG A 189 -13.28 8.23 -21.26
C ARG A 189 -13.72 7.88 -22.68
N ALA A 190 -14.04 8.88 -23.51
CA ALA A 190 -14.40 8.67 -24.91
C ALA A 190 -13.20 8.16 -25.73
N THR A 191 -11.99 8.68 -25.46
CA THR A 191 -10.76 8.24 -26.12
C THR A 191 -10.42 6.80 -25.75
N MET A 192 -10.56 6.42 -24.47
CA MET A 192 -10.36 5.05 -24.01
C MET A 192 -11.33 4.08 -24.71
N LYS A 193 -12.62 4.42 -24.76
CA LYS A 193 -13.64 3.60 -25.47
C LYS A 193 -13.34 3.49 -26.96
N ALA A 194 -12.94 4.59 -27.60
CA ALA A 194 -12.53 4.61 -29.00
C ALA A 194 -11.25 3.80 -29.26
N SER A 195 -10.44 3.55 -28.23
CA SER A 195 -9.21 2.76 -28.30
C SER A 195 -9.44 1.27 -28.09
N SER A 196 -10.67 0.78 -27.94
CA SER A 196 -10.96 -0.65 -27.65
C SER A 196 -10.35 -1.66 -28.64
N ASP A 197 -10.12 -1.27 -29.90
CA ASP A 197 -9.44 -2.09 -30.92
C ASP A 197 -7.92 -1.85 -31.02
N ARG A 198 -7.38 -0.92 -30.21
CA ARG A 198 -5.98 -0.46 -30.23
C ARG A 198 -5.40 -0.37 -28.80
N ARG A 199 -4.12 -0.02 -28.68
CA ARG A 199 -3.50 0.30 -27.38
C ARG A 199 -4.01 1.66 -26.89
N CYS A 200 -4.52 1.71 -25.66
CA CYS A 200 -4.92 2.93 -24.99
C CYS A 200 -3.72 3.90 -24.83
N PRO A 201 -3.87 5.20 -25.15
CA PRO A 201 -2.80 6.19 -24.99
C PRO A 201 -2.35 6.37 -23.55
N LEU A 202 -1.09 6.80 -23.37
CA LEU A 202 -0.61 7.33 -22.09
C LEU A 202 -1.11 8.77 -21.94
N PHE A 203 -1.57 9.14 -20.75
CA PHE A 203 -2.08 10.48 -20.47
C PHE A 203 -1.19 11.23 -19.48
N ILE A 204 -0.91 12.49 -19.82
CA ILE A 204 -0.27 13.45 -18.92
C ILE A 204 -1.19 14.64 -18.79
N LEU A 205 -1.75 14.85 -17.60
CA LEU A 205 -2.47 16.08 -17.36
C LEU A 205 -1.50 17.20 -17.09
N ILE A 206 -1.69 18.30 -17.81
CA ILE A 206 -0.94 19.53 -17.62
C ILE A 206 -1.87 20.60 -17.06
N SER A 207 -1.39 21.38 -16.09
CA SER A 207 -2.16 22.52 -15.55
C SER A 207 -1.23 23.55 -14.91
N SER A 208 -1.64 24.81 -14.91
CA SER A 208 -0.99 25.86 -14.13
C SER A 208 -1.67 26.11 -12.78
N ARG A 209 -2.81 25.46 -12.50
CA ARG A 209 -3.72 25.79 -11.38
C ARG A 209 -4.17 24.62 -10.51
N ALA A 210 -4.12 23.37 -11.02
CA ALA A 210 -4.63 22.22 -10.27
C ALA A 210 -3.77 21.90 -9.04
N THR A 211 -4.42 21.44 -7.96
CA THR A 211 -3.75 21.06 -6.71
C THR A 211 -3.43 19.57 -6.67
N GLN A 212 -2.48 19.16 -5.83
CA GLN A 212 -2.10 17.75 -5.66
C GLN A 212 -3.27 16.88 -5.13
N GLU A 213 -4.24 17.48 -4.43
CA GLU A 213 -5.40 16.77 -3.85
C GLU A 213 -6.47 16.42 -4.90
N ASP A 214 -6.56 17.20 -5.97
CA ASP A 214 -7.54 16.97 -7.04
C ASP A 214 -7.19 15.76 -7.92
N ILE A 215 -5.91 15.38 -7.96
CA ILE A 215 -5.36 14.41 -8.91
C ILE A 215 -5.90 12.99 -8.69
N PRO A 216 -5.91 12.42 -7.45
CA PRO A 216 -6.44 11.07 -7.23
C PRO A 216 -7.94 11.00 -7.54
N ILE A 217 -8.71 12.00 -7.13
CA ILE A 217 -10.15 12.09 -7.39
C ILE A 217 -10.40 12.14 -8.89
N PHE A 218 -9.66 12.99 -9.62
CA PHE A 218 -9.77 13.09 -11.07
C PHE A 218 -9.47 11.74 -11.74
N ARG A 219 -8.38 11.08 -11.35
CA ARG A 219 -7.95 9.80 -11.92
C ARG A 219 -9.04 8.75 -11.76
N ASP A 220 -9.58 8.61 -10.55
CA ASP A 220 -10.59 7.60 -10.23
C ASP A 220 -11.89 7.88 -10.98
N GLU A 221 -12.32 9.15 -11.06
CA GLU A 221 -13.47 9.54 -11.86
C GLU A 221 -13.21 9.33 -13.36
N ALA A 222 -12.01 9.62 -13.87
CA ALA A 222 -11.67 9.40 -15.28
C ALA A 222 -11.47 7.91 -15.64
N GLU A 223 -11.54 7.00 -14.65
CA GLU A 223 -11.29 5.56 -14.81
C GLU A 223 -9.87 5.23 -15.32
N LEU A 224 -8.91 6.08 -14.97
CA LEU A 224 -7.53 5.94 -15.44
C LEU A 224 -6.67 5.07 -14.52
N LEU A 225 -5.88 4.18 -15.11
CA LEU A 225 -4.85 3.47 -14.37
C LEU A 225 -3.73 4.41 -13.94
N ALA A 226 -3.35 4.34 -12.66
CA ALA A 226 -2.24 5.12 -12.12
C ALA A 226 -0.90 4.88 -12.85
N SER A 227 -0.74 3.72 -13.51
CA SER A 227 0.43 3.39 -14.31
C SER A 227 0.43 4.01 -15.71
N LYS A 228 -0.72 4.51 -16.21
CA LYS A 228 -0.87 5.16 -17.53
C LYS A 228 -1.08 6.67 -17.45
N PHE A 229 -0.98 7.22 -16.25
CA PHE A 229 -1.39 8.58 -15.94
C PHE A 229 -0.34 9.31 -15.10
N ARG A 230 0.01 10.53 -15.48
CA ARG A 230 0.80 11.46 -14.65
C ARG A 230 0.20 12.86 -14.69
N PHE A 231 0.51 13.64 -13.66
CA PHE A 231 0.22 15.06 -13.62
C PHE A 231 1.54 15.84 -13.59
N LEU A 232 1.66 16.85 -14.44
CA LEU A 232 2.82 17.74 -14.51
C LEU A 232 2.33 19.18 -14.59
N ALA A 233 2.82 20.07 -13.74
CA ALA A 233 2.42 21.47 -13.85
C ALA A 233 3.11 22.13 -15.05
N LYS A 234 2.40 22.99 -15.82
CA LYS A 234 2.96 23.67 -17.02
C LYS A 234 4.28 24.40 -16.72
N PRO A 235 4.45 25.11 -15.57
CA PRO A 235 5.72 25.75 -15.23
C PRO A 235 6.90 24.78 -15.00
N GLU A 236 6.65 23.52 -14.64
CA GLU A 236 7.72 22.54 -14.35
C GLU A 236 8.54 22.16 -15.59
N PHE A 237 7.96 22.28 -16.79
CA PHE A 237 8.67 22.04 -18.05
C PHE A 237 9.82 23.03 -18.26
N ARG A 238 9.67 24.27 -17.76
CA ARG A 238 10.70 25.30 -17.79
C ARG A 238 11.60 25.23 -16.55
N ASP A 239 10.99 25.16 -15.37
CA ASP A 239 11.69 25.38 -14.10
C ASP A 239 12.40 24.10 -13.60
N HIS A 240 11.87 22.93 -13.94
CA HIS A 240 12.33 21.62 -13.44
C HIS A 240 12.39 20.52 -14.53
N PRO A 241 13.10 20.74 -15.66
CA PRO A 241 13.10 19.83 -16.81
C PRO A 241 13.55 18.39 -16.50
N ARG A 242 14.48 18.21 -15.55
CA ARG A 242 14.95 16.88 -15.14
C ARG A 242 13.88 16.06 -14.40
N LYS A 243 13.01 16.72 -13.63
CA LYS A 243 11.89 16.07 -12.95
C LYS A 243 10.88 15.56 -13.98
N VAL A 244 10.55 16.41 -14.95
CA VAL A 244 9.66 16.07 -16.07
C VAL A 244 10.24 14.91 -16.88
N GLU A 245 11.53 14.95 -17.22
CA GLU A 245 12.22 13.87 -17.92
C GLU A 245 12.11 12.54 -17.14
N PHE A 246 12.32 12.57 -15.83
CA PHE A 246 12.22 11.38 -14.98
C PHE A 246 10.79 10.80 -14.96
N GLU A 247 9.76 11.64 -14.81
CA GLU A 247 8.36 11.20 -14.80
C GLU A 247 7.93 10.63 -16.15
N LEU A 248 8.30 11.29 -17.25
CA LEU A 248 8.06 10.81 -18.60
C LEU A 248 8.73 9.47 -18.86
N LYS A 249 10.01 9.35 -18.49
CA LYS A 249 10.76 8.12 -18.64
C LYS A 249 10.13 6.99 -17.84
N THR A 250 9.71 7.25 -16.61
CA THR A 250 9.06 6.26 -15.75
C THR A 250 7.72 5.82 -16.33
N LEU A 251 6.89 6.76 -16.78
CA LEU A 251 5.59 6.47 -17.39
C LEU A 251 5.74 5.62 -18.67
N VAL A 252 6.66 6.02 -19.57
CA VAL A 252 6.88 5.35 -20.85
C VAL A 252 7.54 3.98 -20.68
N SER A 253 8.53 3.86 -19.81
CA SER A 253 9.21 2.57 -19.54
C SER A 253 8.24 1.53 -18.95
N ASN A 254 7.20 1.99 -18.25
CA ASN A 254 6.20 1.11 -17.64
C ASN A 254 4.98 0.84 -18.55
N ARG A 255 5.00 1.28 -19.82
CA ARG A 255 3.86 1.15 -20.75
C ARG A 255 3.42 -0.31 -20.95
N ALA A 256 4.35 -1.21 -21.28
CA ALA A 256 4.01 -2.62 -21.53
C ALA A 256 3.43 -3.33 -20.29
N PRO A 257 4.02 -3.20 -19.08
CA PRO A 257 3.39 -3.61 -17.83
C PRO A 257 1.99 -3.01 -17.61
N ALA A 258 1.83 -1.71 -17.88
CA ALA A 258 0.56 -1.02 -17.68
C ALA A 258 -0.53 -1.52 -18.66
N ASP A 259 -0.19 -1.74 -19.93
CA ASP A 259 -1.07 -2.35 -20.93
C ASP A 259 -1.50 -3.77 -20.50
N ALA A 260 -0.59 -4.55 -19.94
CA ALA A 260 -0.90 -5.90 -19.45
C ALA A 260 -1.86 -5.89 -18.25
N ILE A 261 -1.70 -4.92 -17.33
CA ILE A 261 -2.61 -4.74 -16.19
C ILE A 261 -3.99 -4.26 -16.66
N GLU A 262 -4.05 -3.33 -17.61
CA GLU A 262 -5.32 -2.87 -18.19
C GLU A 262 -6.08 -4.03 -18.83
N LEU A 263 -5.41 -4.79 -19.70
CA LEU A 263 -5.99 -5.97 -20.31
C LEU A 263 -6.44 -7.00 -19.26
N LEU A 264 -5.66 -7.21 -18.20
CA LEU A 264 -6.04 -8.09 -17.10
C LEU A 264 -7.35 -7.61 -16.43
N ILE A 265 -7.47 -6.32 -16.14
CA ILE A 265 -8.67 -5.74 -15.51
C ILE A 265 -9.89 -5.87 -16.43
N GLU A 266 -9.75 -5.53 -17.71
CA GLU A 266 -10.81 -5.65 -18.71
C GLU A 266 -11.28 -7.12 -18.86
N ARG A 267 -10.33 -8.05 -19.00
CA ARG A 267 -10.64 -9.48 -19.09
C ARG A 267 -11.27 -10.00 -17.80
N TRP A 268 -10.77 -9.59 -16.64
CA TRP A 268 -11.35 -9.95 -15.36
C TRP A 268 -12.80 -9.45 -15.23
N GLN A 269 -13.07 -8.19 -15.59
CA GLN A 269 -14.44 -7.63 -15.58
C GLN A 269 -15.38 -8.43 -16.51
N SER A 270 -14.96 -8.69 -17.75
CA SER A 270 -15.73 -9.49 -18.70
C SER A 270 -15.98 -10.91 -18.18
N ILE A 271 -14.98 -11.57 -17.59
CA ILE A 271 -15.13 -12.90 -17.01
C ILE A 271 -16.07 -12.89 -15.81
N VAL A 272 -16.04 -11.87 -14.95
CA VAL A 272 -16.96 -11.72 -13.82
C VAL A 272 -18.39 -11.55 -14.31
N GLU A 273 -18.63 -10.72 -15.32
CA GLU A 273 -19.96 -10.53 -15.92
C GLU A 273 -20.52 -11.84 -16.50
N GLU A 274 -19.72 -12.54 -17.30
CA GLU A 274 -20.13 -13.82 -17.87
C GLU A 274 -20.36 -14.91 -16.80
N SER A 275 -19.49 -14.96 -15.78
CA SER A 275 -19.60 -15.90 -14.65
C SER A 275 -20.84 -15.60 -13.81
N THR A 276 -21.17 -14.32 -13.62
CA THR A 276 -22.41 -13.89 -12.96
C THR A 276 -23.63 -14.35 -13.77
N GLY A 277 -23.59 -14.19 -15.09
CA GLY A 277 -24.65 -14.69 -15.99
C GLY A 277 -24.84 -16.21 -15.90
N GLU A 278 -23.76 -16.98 -15.80
CA GLU A 278 -23.81 -18.43 -15.60
C GLU A 278 -24.34 -18.80 -14.20
N MET A 279 -23.83 -18.14 -13.15
CA MET A 279 -24.28 -18.35 -11.77
C MET A 279 -25.78 -18.10 -11.64
N VAL A 280 -26.29 -16.98 -12.16
CA VAL A 280 -27.72 -16.65 -12.12
C VAL A 280 -28.56 -17.70 -12.85
N LYS A 281 -28.08 -18.24 -13.98
CA LYS A 281 -28.76 -19.36 -14.66
C LYS A 281 -28.82 -20.61 -13.80
N SER A 282 -27.75 -20.94 -13.08
CA SER A 282 -27.71 -22.06 -12.14
C SER A 282 -28.64 -21.84 -10.94
N ILE A 283 -28.63 -20.65 -10.34
CA ILE A 283 -29.51 -20.29 -9.20
C ILE A 283 -30.98 -20.35 -9.61
N ARG A 284 -31.34 -19.90 -10.82
CA ARG A 284 -32.72 -19.98 -11.34
C ARG A 284 -33.23 -21.40 -11.54
N ARG A 285 -32.36 -22.42 -11.51
CA ARG A 285 -32.75 -23.84 -11.58
C ARG A 285 -33.04 -24.42 -10.20
N LEU A 286 -32.64 -23.74 -9.12
CA LEU A 286 -32.96 -24.16 -7.75
C LEU A 286 -34.44 -23.87 -7.47
N ASP A 287 -35.14 -24.85 -6.95
CA ASP A 287 -36.53 -24.74 -6.53
C ASP A 287 -36.61 -24.33 -5.05
N VAL A 288 -37.76 -23.81 -4.61
CA VAL A 288 -38.05 -23.48 -3.21
C VAL A 288 -37.83 -24.72 -2.31
N ALA A 289 -38.10 -25.91 -2.84
CA ALA A 289 -37.85 -27.18 -2.15
C ALA A 289 -36.36 -27.37 -1.82
N ASP A 290 -35.43 -26.93 -2.66
CA ASP A 290 -33.99 -27.05 -2.40
C ASP A 290 -33.56 -26.15 -1.23
N TYR A 291 -34.09 -24.92 -1.17
CA TYR A 291 -33.85 -24.01 -0.05
C TYR A 291 -34.46 -24.52 1.25
N ALA A 292 -35.69 -25.05 1.19
CA ALA A 292 -36.33 -25.68 2.34
C ALA A 292 -35.57 -26.92 2.80
N TYR A 293 -35.01 -27.71 1.86
CA TYR A 293 -34.18 -28.86 2.17
C TYR A 293 -32.91 -28.45 2.92
N MET A 294 -32.17 -27.46 2.43
CA MET A 294 -30.98 -26.94 3.11
C MET A 294 -31.33 -26.41 4.51
N GLN A 295 -32.39 -25.62 4.63
CA GLN A 295 -32.81 -25.04 5.91
C GLN A 295 -33.20 -26.12 6.92
N ASN A 296 -34.05 -27.06 6.52
CA ASN A 296 -34.66 -28.01 7.44
C ASN A 296 -33.71 -29.15 7.83
N TYR A 297 -32.84 -29.58 6.93
CA TYR A 297 -31.97 -30.74 7.15
C TYR A 297 -30.54 -30.40 7.51
N ARG A 298 -30.10 -29.14 7.38
CA ARG A 298 -28.72 -28.78 7.71
C ARG A 298 -28.54 -27.50 8.50
N LEU A 299 -29.09 -26.39 8.01
CA LEU A 299 -28.84 -25.09 8.64
C LEU A 299 -29.57 -24.94 9.98
N SER A 300 -30.74 -25.56 10.14
CA SER A 300 -31.47 -25.62 11.42
C SER A 300 -30.69 -26.35 12.52
N GLU A 301 -30.01 -27.44 12.18
CA GLU A 301 -29.18 -28.21 13.12
C GLU A 301 -27.97 -27.40 13.59
N GLU A 302 -27.36 -26.63 12.68
CA GLU A 302 -26.18 -25.81 12.94
C GLU A 302 -26.52 -24.37 13.37
N LYS A 303 -27.81 -24.01 13.36
CA LYS A 303 -28.34 -22.66 13.66
C LYS A 303 -27.70 -21.54 12.84
N ILE A 304 -27.30 -21.87 11.63
CA ILE A 304 -26.75 -20.93 10.65
C ILE A 304 -27.92 -20.25 9.92
N LEU A 305 -27.80 -18.95 9.68
CA LEU A 305 -28.79 -18.21 8.90
C LEU A 305 -28.78 -18.68 7.44
N LEU A 306 -29.95 -18.96 6.86
CA LEU A 306 -30.07 -19.27 5.43
C LEU A 306 -29.40 -18.21 4.56
N LEU A 307 -29.64 -16.94 4.85
CA LEU A 307 -29.05 -15.83 4.10
C LEU A 307 -27.51 -15.81 4.18
N GLU A 308 -26.94 -16.05 5.36
CA GLU A 308 -25.49 -16.10 5.56
C GLU A 308 -24.88 -17.26 4.75
N TYR A 309 -25.49 -18.44 4.83
CA TYR A 309 -25.06 -19.61 4.08
C TYR A 309 -25.15 -19.38 2.56
N LEU A 310 -26.27 -18.85 2.06
CA LEU A 310 -26.45 -18.56 0.64
C LEU A 310 -25.45 -17.51 0.15
N THR A 311 -25.17 -16.48 0.96
CA THR A 311 -24.18 -15.45 0.63
C THR A 311 -22.79 -16.07 0.49
N TRP A 312 -22.37 -16.91 1.44
CA TRP A 312 -21.11 -17.64 1.36
C TRP A 312 -21.07 -18.57 0.13
N MET A 313 -22.12 -19.36 -0.08
CA MET A 313 -22.19 -20.34 -1.16
C MET A 313 -22.14 -19.66 -2.53
N PHE A 314 -22.91 -18.59 -2.73
CA PHE A 314 -22.94 -17.84 -3.99
C PHE A 314 -21.61 -17.14 -4.26
N ASN A 315 -20.99 -16.51 -3.25
CA ASN A 315 -19.67 -15.90 -3.42
C ASN A 315 -18.59 -16.94 -3.74
N SER A 316 -18.61 -18.09 -3.08
CA SER A 316 -17.67 -19.19 -3.34
C SER A 316 -17.87 -19.78 -4.73
N TYR A 317 -19.13 -19.95 -5.15
CA TYR A 317 -19.44 -20.46 -6.49
C TYR A 317 -19.05 -19.47 -7.59
N LEU A 318 -19.33 -18.17 -7.40
CA LEU A 318 -18.88 -17.12 -8.31
C LEU A 318 -17.35 -17.11 -8.40
N GLY A 319 -16.66 -17.16 -7.26
CA GLY A 319 -15.19 -17.22 -7.20
C GLY A 319 -14.64 -18.41 -7.99
N ALA A 320 -15.22 -19.60 -7.83
CA ALA A 320 -14.82 -20.79 -8.57
C ALA A 320 -15.06 -20.70 -10.09
N LEU A 321 -16.15 -20.04 -10.52
CA LEU A 321 -16.41 -19.79 -11.95
C LEU A 321 -15.39 -18.82 -12.54
N VAL A 322 -15.12 -17.72 -11.84
CA VAL A 322 -14.14 -16.71 -12.25
C VAL A 322 -12.74 -17.33 -12.31
N GLU A 323 -12.32 -18.05 -11.28
CA GLU A 323 -11.01 -18.72 -11.22
C GLU A 323 -10.83 -19.68 -12.41
N ARG A 324 -11.81 -20.56 -12.66
CA ARG A 324 -11.76 -21.52 -13.77
C ARG A 324 -11.58 -20.83 -15.13
N ARG A 325 -12.29 -19.73 -15.36
CA ARG A 325 -12.24 -18.97 -16.61
C ARG A 325 -10.93 -18.18 -16.73
N MET A 326 -10.48 -17.54 -15.66
CA MET A 326 -9.20 -16.81 -15.62
C MET A 326 -8.02 -17.75 -15.91
N MET A 327 -7.99 -18.94 -15.29
CA MET A 327 -6.91 -19.92 -15.49
C MET A 327 -6.88 -20.52 -16.90
N SER A 328 -7.99 -20.46 -17.64
CA SER A 328 -8.09 -20.93 -19.03
C SER A 328 -7.94 -19.82 -20.07
N ASP A 329 -7.85 -18.55 -19.66
CA ASP A 329 -7.73 -17.42 -20.57
C ASP A 329 -6.29 -17.21 -21.05
N THR A 330 -6.02 -17.63 -22.30
CA THR A 330 -4.70 -17.48 -22.94
C THR A 330 -4.38 -16.06 -23.40
N THR A 331 -5.32 -15.11 -23.31
CA THR A 331 -5.11 -13.73 -23.76
C THR A 331 -4.28 -12.92 -22.76
N ILE A 332 -4.25 -13.34 -21.49
CA ILE A 332 -3.49 -12.67 -20.43
C ILE A 332 -2.00 -12.98 -20.60
N LYS A 333 -1.20 -11.97 -20.92
CA LYS A 333 0.25 -12.10 -21.07
C LYS A 333 0.96 -12.05 -19.72
N LEU A 334 1.04 -13.19 -19.05
CA LEU A 334 1.67 -13.32 -17.72
C LEU A 334 3.13 -12.81 -17.68
N ASP A 335 3.90 -12.99 -18.76
CA ASP A 335 5.29 -12.56 -18.82
C ASP A 335 5.47 -11.04 -18.62
N GLU A 336 4.57 -10.22 -19.18
CA GLU A 336 4.63 -8.76 -19.00
C GLU A 336 4.23 -8.35 -17.57
N LEU A 337 3.32 -9.10 -16.93
CA LEU A 337 2.99 -8.91 -15.52
C LEU A 337 4.17 -9.29 -14.61
N TYR A 338 4.90 -10.37 -14.92
CA TYR A 338 6.11 -10.74 -14.18
C TYR A 338 7.22 -9.71 -14.32
N LYS A 339 7.37 -9.09 -15.50
CA LYS A 339 8.29 -7.95 -15.68
C LYS A 339 7.89 -6.77 -14.79
N ALA A 340 6.59 -6.50 -14.64
CA ALA A 340 6.08 -5.48 -13.72
C ALA A 340 6.49 -5.75 -12.26
N ALA A 341 6.44 -7.02 -11.83
CA ALA A 341 6.80 -7.43 -10.47
C ALA A 341 8.30 -7.24 -10.15
N ASN A 342 9.15 -7.16 -11.18
CA ASN A 342 10.59 -6.92 -11.04
C ASN A 342 10.97 -5.43 -11.07
N LEU A 343 9.99 -4.52 -11.23
CA LEU A 343 10.25 -3.09 -11.14
C LEU A 343 10.60 -2.70 -9.70
N PRO A 344 11.49 -1.71 -9.50
CA PRO A 344 11.76 -1.18 -8.17
C PRO A 344 10.44 -0.71 -7.53
N PRO A 345 10.15 -1.09 -6.28
CA PRO A 345 8.91 -0.70 -5.63
C PRO A 345 8.86 0.81 -5.49
N ALA A 346 7.77 1.43 -5.96
CA ALA A 346 7.47 2.81 -5.61
C ALA A 346 7.18 2.87 -4.10
N LEU A 347 7.98 3.62 -3.35
CA LEU A 347 7.79 3.85 -1.92
C LEU A 347 7.07 5.19 -1.73
N PRO A 348 6.03 5.24 -0.88
CA PRO A 348 5.42 4.15 -0.11
C PRO A 348 4.42 3.31 -0.94
N PRO A 349 4.14 2.04 -0.56
CA PRO A 349 3.05 1.27 -1.17
C PRO A 349 1.74 2.06 -1.12
N MET A 350 1.00 2.06 -2.23
CA MET A 350 -0.24 2.82 -2.40
C MET A 350 -1.28 2.47 -1.33
N SER A 351 -2.05 3.47 -0.87
CA SER A 351 -3.07 3.36 0.19
C SER A 351 -4.13 2.28 -0.04
N GLU A 352 -4.34 1.85 -1.29
CA GLU A 352 -5.42 0.93 -1.65
C GLU A 352 -5.14 -0.53 -1.29
N LEU A 353 -3.89 -1.00 -1.38
CA LEU A 353 -3.59 -2.41 -1.12
C LEU A 353 -3.93 -2.82 0.32
N PRO A 354 -3.59 -2.02 1.36
CA PRO A 354 -4.02 -2.30 2.73
C PRO A 354 -5.54 -2.30 2.90
N ARG A 355 -6.24 -1.44 2.15
CA ARG A 355 -7.70 -1.35 2.19
C ARG A 355 -8.35 -2.60 1.61
N ILE A 356 -7.93 -3.03 0.42
CA ILE A 356 -8.39 -4.27 -0.21
C ILE A 356 -8.16 -5.46 0.72
N TYR A 357 -6.97 -5.54 1.32
CA TYR A 357 -6.62 -6.65 2.21
C TYR A 357 -7.43 -6.63 3.53
N SER A 358 -7.76 -5.45 4.06
CA SER A 358 -8.68 -5.31 5.21
C SER A 358 -10.07 -5.87 4.90
N GLU A 359 -10.62 -5.64 3.70
CA GLU A 359 -11.94 -6.17 3.29
C GLU A 359 -11.93 -7.68 3.01
N ILE A 360 -10.76 -8.24 2.68
CA ILE A 360 -10.56 -9.69 2.55
C ILE A 360 -10.50 -10.34 3.94
N THR A 361 -9.81 -9.70 4.89
CA THR A 361 -9.59 -10.27 6.23
C THR A 361 -10.77 -10.09 7.17
N THR A 362 -11.59 -9.07 6.93
CA THR A 362 -12.75 -8.74 7.75
C THR A 362 -14.06 -8.82 6.96
N SER A 363 -15.19 -8.82 7.68
CA SER A 363 -16.53 -8.80 7.11
C SER A 363 -17.46 -7.95 7.97
N GLN A 364 -18.45 -7.33 7.35
CA GLN A 364 -19.55 -6.72 8.09
C GLN A 364 -20.46 -7.79 8.70
N VAL A 365 -21.01 -7.49 9.87
CA VAL A 365 -21.66 -8.48 10.74
C VAL A 365 -23.18 -8.31 10.72
N PRO A 366 -23.96 -9.39 10.54
CA PRO A 366 -25.40 -9.35 10.77
C PRO A 366 -25.71 -9.07 12.25
N THR A 367 -26.69 -8.20 12.50
CA THR A 367 -27.07 -7.74 13.84
C THR A 367 -28.04 -8.68 14.56
N CYS A 368 -28.65 -9.62 13.86
CA CYS A 368 -29.68 -10.52 14.39
C CYS A 368 -29.50 -11.99 13.93
N ASP A 369 -30.08 -12.91 14.69
CA ASP A 369 -30.13 -14.35 14.42
C ASP A 369 -31.37 -14.78 13.61
N HIS A 370 -31.61 -16.09 13.46
CA HIS A 370 -32.68 -16.66 12.63
C HIS A 370 -34.09 -16.34 13.15
N GLU A 371 -34.20 -15.96 14.42
CA GLU A 371 -35.46 -15.58 15.07
C GLU A 371 -35.61 -14.06 15.16
N GLY A 372 -34.65 -13.29 14.60
CA GLY A 372 -34.61 -11.83 14.66
C GLY A 372 -34.07 -11.29 15.99
N SER A 373 -33.53 -12.14 16.86
CA SER A 373 -32.94 -11.73 18.14
C SER A 373 -31.53 -11.18 17.93
N PRO A 374 -31.10 -10.15 18.68
CA PRO A 374 -29.79 -9.54 18.47
C PRO A 374 -28.64 -10.50 18.84
N ILE A 375 -27.68 -10.66 17.91
CA ILE A 375 -26.45 -11.42 18.18
C ILE A 375 -25.53 -10.55 19.03
N LYS A 376 -25.36 -10.94 20.30
CA LYS A 376 -24.54 -10.17 21.25
C LYS A 376 -23.05 -10.23 20.94
N VAL A 377 -22.55 -11.41 20.58
CA VAL A 377 -21.13 -11.65 20.32
C VAL A 377 -20.94 -12.91 19.48
N TRP A 378 -19.91 -12.95 18.65
CA TRP A 378 -19.55 -14.09 17.82
C TRP A 378 -18.03 -14.23 17.66
N THR A 379 -17.57 -15.40 17.24
CA THR A 379 -16.17 -15.65 16.93
C THR A 379 -15.65 -14.69 15.86
N GLY A 380 -14.46 -14.14 16.09
CA GLY A 380 -13.83 -13.18 15.20
C GLY A 380 -14.33 -11.74 15.36
N ASP A 381 -15.39 -11.47 16.16
CA ASP A 381 -15.83 -10.08 16.40
C ASP A 381 -14.65 -9.24 16.94
N LEU A 382 -14.44 -8.08 16.31
CA LEU A 382 -13.38 -7.13 16.61
C LEU A 382 -13.94 -5.93 17.36
N PHE A 383 -13.34 -5.63 18.51
CA PHE A 383 -13.69 -4.47 19.31
C PHE A 383 -12.50 -3.53 19.46
N VAL A 384 -12.68 -2.24 19.16
CA VAL A 384 -11.63 -1.22 19.21
C VAL A 384 -11.95 -0.19 20.30
N ARG A 385 -10.93 0.35 20.95
CA ARG A 385 -11.11 1.41 21.94
C ARG A 385 -11.74 2.65 21.30
N ARG A 386 -12.80 3.17 21.93
CA ARG A 386 -13.59 4.30 21.43
C ARG A 386 -12.77 5.56 21.17
N GLU A 387 -11.72 5.81 21.95
CA GLU A 387 -10.81 6.96 21.77
C GLU A 387 -10.01 6.92 20.45
N LEU A 388 -9.89 5.75 19.81
CA LEU A 388 -9.18 5.57 18.55
C LEU A 388 -10.08 5.74 17.33
N LEU A 389 -11.40 5.76 17.55
CA LEU A 389 -12.44 6.00 16.57
C LEU A 389 -12.78 7.50 16.52
N PRO A 390 -13.38 8.00 15.43
CA PRO A 390 -13.86 9.38 15.40
C PRO A 390 -14.86 9.61 16.53
N LEU A 391 -14.73 10.71 17.27
CA LEU A 391 -15.83 11.22 18.07
C LEU A 391 -16.94 11.59 17.07
N ALA A 392 -18.00 10.79 17.01
CA ALA A 392 -19.24 11.23 16.39
C ALA A 392 -19.61 12.54 17.08
N GLY A 393 -19.64 13.64 16.31
CA GLY A 393 -20.02 14.93 16.85
C GLY A 393 -21.44 14.88 17.38
N GLY A 394 -21.62 15.28 18.64
CA GLY A 394 -22.92 15.44 19.28
C GLY A 394 -23.57 14.14 19.74
N GLU A 395 -24.26 14.20 20.89
CA GLU A 395 -25.02 13.11 21.51
C GLU A 395 -25.93 12.38 20.51
N ALA A 396 -25.42 11.32 19.89
CA ALA A 396 -26.21 10.32 19.21
C ALA A 396 -26.04 9.02 20.01
N THR A 397 -27.06 8.71 20.81
CA THR A 397 -27.20 7.43 21.50
C THR A 397 -27.07 6.28 20.51
N ALA A 398 -26.61 5.11 20.98
CA ALA A 398 -26.39 3.88 20.20
C ALA A 398 -27.58 3.48 19.29
N ASP A 399 -28.77 3.99 19.57
CA ASP A 399 -29.98 3.93 18.74
C ASP A 399 -29.85 4.52 17.32
N ALA A 400 -29.00 5.52 17.10
CA ALA A 400 -28.92 6.23 15.80
C ALA A 400 -28.18 5.41 14.73
N ILE A 401 -27.22 4.58 15.12
CA ILE A 401 -26.47 3.71 14.20
C ILE A 401 -27.35 2.52 13.78
N ALA A 402 -28.17 1.99 14.69
CA ALA A 402 -29.15 0.96 14.37
C ALA A 402 -30.29 1.46 13.46
N LYS A 403 -30.72 2.72 13.61
CA LYS A 403 -31.84 3.29 12.82
C LYS A 403 -31.45 3.72 11.39
N SER A 404 -30.19 4.04 11.12
CA SER A 404 -29.71 4.33 9.76
C SER A 404 -29.73 3.10 8.84
N GLN A 405 -29.69 1.90 9.40
CA GLN A 405 -29.67 0.64 8.65
C GLN A 405 -31.06 0.00 8.44
N VAL A 406 -32.13 0.56 9.02
CA VAL A 406 -33.50 0.02 8.91
C VAL A 406 -34.38 0.82 7.93
N THR A 407 -34.05 2.07 7.63
CA THR A 407 -34.85 2.92 6.72
C THR A 407 -34.78 2.55 5.23
N ALA A 408 -33.96 1.58 4.84
CA ALA A 408 -33.95 1.05 3.47
C ALA A 408 -34.87 -0.17 3.25
N ALA A 409 -35.46 -0.74 4.30
CA ALA A 409 -36.18 -2.04 4.20
C ALA A 409 -37.65 -2.04 4.64
N VAL A 410 -38.22 -0.95 5.15
CA VAL A 410 -39.65 -0.94 5.57
C VAL A 410 -40.36 0.30 5.04
N SER A 411 -40.73 0.26 3.76
CA SER A 411 -41.85 1.04 3.22
C SER A 411 -42.89 0.07 2.67
N ALA A 412 -43.53 -0.66 3.58
CA ALA A 412 -44.79 -1.39 3.36
C ALA A 412 -45.22 -2.06 4.67
N ALA A 413 -45.95 -1.34 5.52
CA ALA A 413 -47.04 -1.85 6.38
C ALA A 413 -47.38 -0.80 7.45
N ASP A 414 -48.51 -0.15 7.26
CA ASP A 414 -49.16 0.70 8.25
C ASP A 414 -49.88 -0.11 9.34
N ALA A 415 -49.99 0.55 10.50
CA ALA A 415 -51.13 0.57 11.42
C ALA A 415 -51.20 -0.40 12.63
N HIS A 416 -51.35 0.28 13.78
CA HIS A 416 -52.11 -0.05 15.00
C HIS A 416 -51.36 -0.34 16.33
N ASN A 417 -51.80 0.48 17.30
CA ASN A 417 -51.86 0.32 18.76
C ASN A 417 -50.66 0.76 19.60
N GLY A 418 -50.80 1.97 20.12
CA GLY A 418 -50.15 2.41 21.35
C GLY A 418 -50.80 1.78 22.58
N ILE A 419 -49.99 1.67 23.64
CA ILE A 419 -50.35 1.76 25.06
C ILE A 419 -49.03 2.01 25.81
N VAL A 420 -49.02 3.06 26.63
CA VAL A 420 -47.98 3.38 27.61
C VAL A 420 -48.38 2.80 28.96
N PRO A 421 -47.45 2.24 29.75
CA PRO A 421 -47.31 2.71 31.14
C PRO A 421 -45.82 2.89 31.51
N ALA A 422 -45.40 4.04 32.03
CA ALA A 422 -45.55 4.54 33.41
C ALA A 422 -44.32 4.21 34.27
N ALA A 423 -43.71 5.29 34.74
CA ALA A 423 -42.51 5.35 35.57
C ALA A 423 -42.70 4.69 36.94
N GLY A 424 -41.61 4.09 37.45
CA GLY A 424 -41.51 3.52 38.78
C GLY A 424 -40.10 3.68 39.35
N ASP A 425 -39.91 4.78 40.05
CA ASP A 425 -39.17 5.00 41.30
C ASP A 425 -37.89 4.22 41.68
N ARG A 426 -36.94 5.04 42.16
CA ARG A 426 -35.99 4.85 43.30
C ARG A 426 -34.80 3.89 43.14
N ALA A 427 -33.60 4.45 43.27
CA ALA A 427 -32.95 4.57 44.59
C ALA A 427 -31.68 5.44 44.54
N VAL A 428 -31.64 6.41 45.45
CA VAL A 428 -30.50 7.24 45.81
C VAL A 428 -29.66 6.47 46.84
N ALA A 429 -28.35 6.35 46.62
CA ALA A 429 -27.36 5.97 47.63
C ALA A 429 -26.23 7.00 47.55
N ALA A 430 -26.17 7.98 48.46
CA ALA A 430 -25.65 7.90 49.83
C ALA A 430 -24.13 8.07 49.84
N ASP A 431 -23.75 9.24 50.32
CA ASP A 431 -22.41 9.82 50.38
C ASP A 431 -21.70 9.45 51.69
N ALA A 432 -20.36 9.51 51.64
CA ALA A 432 -19.36 9.54 52.73
C ALA A 432 -18.96 8.22 53.46
N PRO A 433 -17.76 8.15 54.10
CA PRO A 433 -16.56 9.02 54.01
C PRO A 433 -15.22 8.26 53.76
N GLN A 434 -14.24 8.98 53.21
CA GLN A 434 -12.83 8.57 53.15
C GLN A 434 -12.16 8.56 54.53
N PRO A 435 -11.16 7.67 54.74
CA PRO A 435 -10.09 7.95 55.68
C PRO A 435 -8.69 7.86 55.04
N GLY A 436 -7.87 8.86 55.36
CA GLY A 436 -6.48 8.62 55.74
C GLY A 436 -5.42 8.61 54.64
N SER A 437 -4.89 9.80 54.35
CA SER A 437 -3.60 10.00 53.71
C SER A 437 -2.45 9.41 54.54
N GLY A 438 -1.81 8.36 54.05
CA GLY A 438 -0.55 7.82 54.57
C GLY A 438 0.40 7.55 53.41
N GLY A 439 1.50 8.30 53.33
CA GLY A 439 2.45 8.25 52.23
C GLY A 439 3.19 6.91 52.15
N GLN A 440 3.06 6.23 51.02
CA GLN A 440 4.00 5.22 50.55
C GLN A 440 4.44 5.59 49.14
N ARG A 441 5.75 5.85 49.00
CA ARG A 441 6.45 5.89 47.70
C ARG A 441 6.30 4.53 47.04
N SER A 442 5.26 4.37 46.23
CA SER A 442 5.13 3.29 45.27
C SER A 442 6.05 3.61 44.10
N THR A 443 7.04 2.76 43.88
CA THR A 443 7.73 2.66 42.59
C THR A 443 6.68 2.35 41.53
N ASP A 444 6.40 3.30 40.63
CA ASP A 444 5.51 3.13 39.49
C ASP A 444 6.03 2.02 38.56
N ALA A 445 5.67 0.78 38.88
CA ALA A 445 5.56 -0.27 37.89
C ALA A 445 4.48 0.21 36.90
N LYS A 446 4.90 0.66 35.71
CA LYS A 446 3.99 1.04 34.61
C LYS A 446 2.89 -0.02 34.52
N LYS A 447 1.64 0.35 34.83
CA LYS A 447 0.49 -0.52 34.58
C LYS A 447 0.57 -1.01 33.13
N PRO A 448 0.32 -2.32 32.87
CA PRO A 448 0.30 -2.82 31.52
C PRO A 448 -0.70 -2.00 30.70
N ARG A 449 -0.23 -1.48 29.56
CA ARG A 449 -1.05 -0.69 28.65
C ARG A 449 -2.20 -1.56 28.18
N LYS A 450 -3.44 -1.08 28.28
CA LYS A 450 -4.61 -1.78 27.74
C LYS A 450 -4.43 -1.96 26.22
N PRO A 451 -4.87 -3.09 25.63
CA PRO A 451 -4.77 -3.29 24.19
C PRO A 451 -5.63 -2.27 23.44
N ASP A 452 -5.26 -1.96 22.21
CA ASP A 452 -6.01 -1.01 21.38
C ASP A 452 -7.23 -1.69 20.71
N VAL A 453 -7.13 -3.00 20.50
CA VAL A 453 -8.14 -3.86 19.87
C VAL A 453 -8.26 -5.20 20.59
N LEU A 454 -9.46 -5.75 20.63
CA LEU A 454 -9.78 -7.10 21.13
C LEU A 454 -10.44 -7.91 20.02
N ALA A 455 -10.10 -9.20 19.94
CA ALA A 455 -10.76 -10.15 19.04
C ALA A 455 -11.33 -11.34 19.80
N VAL A 456 -12.55 -11.74 19.49
CA VAL A 456 -13.17 -12.95 20.06
C VAL A 456 -12.56 -14.19 19.41
N VAL A 457 -12.05 -15.09 20.25
CA VAL A 457 -11.40 -16.35 19.83
C VAL A 457 -12.13 -17.58 20.34
N THR A 458 -13.19 -17.42 21.16
CA THR A 458 -14.06 -18.54 21.54
C THR A 458 -14.62 -19.23 20.29
N PRO A 459 -14.60 -20.57 20.21
CA PRO A 459 -15.09 -21.31 19.05
C PRO A 459 -16.55 -20.99 18.70
N VAL A 460 -16.86 -21.02 17.40
CA VAL A 460 -18.21 -20.71 16.89
C VAL A 460 -19.27 -21.61 17.51
N CYS A 461 -18.96 -22.91 17.65
CA CYS A 461 -19.88 -23.91 18.21
C CYS A 461 -20.34 -23.61 19.64
N ASP A 462 -19.56 -22.83 20.40
CA ASP A 462 -19.89 -22.47 21.78
C ASP A 462 -20.70 -21.17 21.90
N LEU A 463 -20.70 -20.35 20.84
CA LEU A 463 -21.37 -19.04 20.79
C LEU A 463 -22.70 -19.07 20.04
N ILE A 464 -23.17 -20.25 19.62
CA ILE A 464 -24.40 -20.39 18.83
C ILE A 464 -25.63 -19.94 19.65
N PRO A 465 -26.44 -18.97 19.15
CA PRO A 465 -27.66 -18.50 19.80
C PRO A 465 -28.62 -19.64 20.16
N GLY A 466 -29.11 -19.67 21.39
CA GLY A 466 -29.98 -20.73 21.91
C GLY A 466 -29.34 -22.12 22.05
N ARG A 467 -28.04 -22.28 21.79
CA ARG A 467 -27.21 -23.43 22.19
C ARG A 467 -25.94 -22.97 22.89
N LEU A 468 -25.99 -21.78 23.50
CA LEU A 468 -24.86 -21.16 24.17
C LEU A 468 -24.33 -22.08 25.29
N THR A 469 -23.18 -22.69 25.05
CA THR A 469 -22.47 -23.54 26.03
C THR A 469 -21.40 -22.75 26.76
N ALA A 470 -20.82 -21.74 26.11
CA ALA A 470 -19.83 -20.86 26.71
C ALA A 470 -20.45 -19.98 27.80
N LYS A 471 -20.00 -20.17 29.04
CA LYS A 471 -20.29 -19.23 30.14
C LYS A 471 -19.47 -17.95 30.03
N SER A 472 -18.27 -18.06 29.47
CA SER A 472 -17.36 -16.95 29.25
C SER A 472 -16.87 -16.92 27.81
N VAL A 473 -16.71 -15.71 27.30
CA VAL A 473 -16.20 -15.40 25.97
C VAL A 473 -14.76 -14.94 26.12
N VAL A 474 -13.84 -15.65 25.48
CA VAL A 474 -12.41 -15.38 25.51
C VAL A 474 -12.05 -14.49 24.33
N LEU A 475 -11.33 -13.41 24.64
CA LEU A 475 -10.78 -12.47 23.71
C LEU A 475 -9.25 -12.43 23.83
N THR A 476 -8.58 -12.05 22.75
CA THR A 476 -7.15 -11.75 22.75
C THR A 476 -6.93 -10.27 22.43
N GLY A 477 -6.00 -9.65 23.16
CA GLY A 477 -5.63 -8.25 22.97
C GLY A 477 -4.61 -8.05 21.84
N GLY A 478 -4.71 -6.91 21.16
CA GLY A 478 -3.74 -6.47 20.17
C GLY A 478 -3.45 -4.98 20.25
N THR A 479 -2.32 -4.56 19.72
CA THR A 479 -1.93 -3.15 19.58
C THR A 479 -2.08 -2.72 18.12
N LEU A 480 -2.61 -1.52 17.87
CA LEU A 480 -2.75 -0.97 16.52
C LEU A 480 -1.50 -0.16 16.17
N LYS A 481 -0.83 -0.52 15.08
CA LYS A 481 0.33 0.22 14.53
C LYS A 481 -0.04 0.82 13.18
N GLU A 482 0.20 2.11 12.99
CA GLU A 482 -0.04 2.75 11.69
C GLU A 482 0.80 2.08 10.59
N PHE A 483 0.20 1.92 9.42
CA PHE A 483 0.83 1.30 8.25
C PHE A 483 2.05 2.13 7.81
N GLY A 484 3.26 1.64 8.13
CA GLY A 484 4.55 2.33 7.95
C GLY A 484 5.40 2.44 9.22
N ALA A 485 4.78 2.38 10.40
CA ALA A 485 5.48 2.33 11.69
C ALA A 485 5.65 0.90 12.23
N ALA A 486 5.02 -0.09 11.57
CA ALA A 486 5.10 -1.49 11.96
C ALA A 486 6.48 -2.10 11.61
N PRO A 487 7.12 -2.85 12.53
CA PRO A 487 8.47 -3.40 12.31
C PRO A 487 8.50 -4.63 11.39
N MET A 488 7.36 -5.29 11.19
CA MET A 488 7.20 -6.51 10.38
C MET A 488 5.81 -6.52 9.74
N PRO A 489 5.61 -7.15 8.57
CA PRO A 489 4.29 -7.31 7.96
C PRO A 489 3.39 -8.24 8.80
N SER A 490 2.06 -8.09 8.68
CA SER A 490 1.06 -8.97 9.31
C SER A 490 -0.12 -9.20 8.37
N ASN A 491 -0.75 -10.37 8.50
CA ASN A 491 -1.97 -10.74 7.79
C ASN A 491 -3.23 -10.08 8.38
N HIS A 492 -3.11 -9.37 9.50
CA HIS A 492 -4.23 -8.72 10.16
C HIS A 492 -4.13 -7.21 9.97
N LEU A 493 -4.85 -6.72 8.96
CA LEU A 493 -4.97 -5.30 8.63
C LEU A 493 -6.37 -4.82 8.95
N LEU A 494 -6.47 -3.62 9.54
CA LEU A 494 -7.73 -2.99 9.90
C LEU A 494 -7.72 -1.55 9.42
N VAL A 495 -8.69 -1.17 8.59
CA VAL A 495 -8.90 0.23 8.21
C VAL A 495 -9.90 0.87 9.18
N LEU A 496 -9.50 1.98 9.79
CA LEU A 496 -10.36 2.79 10.66
C LEU A 496 -10.46 4.20 10.10
N ASP A 497 -11.68 4.72 10.02
CA ASP A 497 -11.91 6.12 9.71
C ASP A 497 -11.40 7.03 10.84
N ARG A 498 -10.73 8.13 10.49
CA ARG A 498 -10.33 9.18 11.43
C ARG A 498 -10.66 10.57 10.91
N PRO A 499 -10.95 11.54 11.80
CA PRO A 499 -11.12 12.92 11.36
C PRO A 499 -9.82 13.43 10.70
N GLY A 500 -9.95 13.90 9.46
CA GLY A 500 -8.88 14.53 8.69
C GLY A 500 -8.58 15.96 9.16
N ARG A 501 -7.40 16.48 8.79
CA ARG A 501 -7.01 17.88 9.09
C ARG A 501 -7.80 18.92 8.27
N ALA A 502 -8.31 18.53 7.10
CA ALA A 502 -9.29 19.26 6.32
C ALA A 502 -10.60 18.45 6.38
N MET A 503 -11.75 19.12 6.51
CA MET A 503 -13.06 18.51 6.76
C MET A 503 -13.29 17.20 5.98
N GLY A 504 -13.44 16.08 6.69
CA GLY A 504 -13.70 14.77 6.11
C GLY A 504 -13.17 13.63 6.99
N MET A 505 -13.74 12.43 6.84
CA MET A 505 -13.16 11.21 7.41
C MET A 505 -12.11 10.68 6.45
N VAL A 506 -10.92 10.36 6.97
CA VAL A 506 -9.84 9.72 6.23
C VAL A 506 -9.68 8.30 6.75
N ALA A 507 -9.92 7.33 5.88
CA ALA A 507 -9.68 5.93 6.14
C ALA A 507 -8.18 5.69 6.34
N LYS A 508 -7.78 5.22 7.54
CA LYS A 508 -6.38 4.95 7.87
C LYS A 508 -6.16 3.44 8.09
N PRO A 509 -5.22 2.82 7.36
CA PRO A 509 -4.86 1.43 7.59
C PRO A 509 -3.97 1.27 8.83
N TYR A 510 -4.30 0.28 9.65
CA TYR A 510 -3.53 -0.18 10.80
C TYR A 510 -3.15 -1.63 10.62
N GLN A 511 -1.96 -1.96 11.09
CA GLN A 511 -1.56 -3.33 11.33
C GLN A 511 -1.88 -3.72 12.78
N VAL A 512 -2.48 -4.88 12.96
CA VAL A 512 -2.71 -5.44 14.29
C VAL A 512 -1.53 -6.30 14.70
N ASP A 513 -0.94 -5.97 15.85
CA ASP A 513 0.08 -6.76 16.53
C ASP A 513 -0.58 -7.45 17.73
N TRP A 514 -0.96 -8.71 17.55
CA TRP A 514 -1.65 -9.50 18.57
C TRP A 514 -0.69 -9.88 19.70
N ASP A 515 -1.18 -9.84 20.93
CA ASP A 515 -0.47 -10.29 22.14
C ASP A 515 -1.18 -11.52 22.73
N PRO A 516 -0.70 -12.74 22.41
CA PRO A 516 -1.23 -13.98 22.97
C PRO A 516 -1.03 -14.11 24.48
N ALA A 517 -0.19 -13.27 25.11
CA ALA A 517 -0.04 -13.21 26.56
C ALA A 517 -1.15 -12.38 27.22
N TRP A 518 -2.05 -11.79 26.43
CA TRP A 518 -3.20 -11.02 26.89
C TRP A 518 -4.53 -11.70 26.53
N PRO A 519 -4.87 -12.87 27.11
CA PRO A 519 -6.22 -13.38 27.07
C PRO A 519 -7.10 -12.63 28.09
N GLN A 520 -8.31 -12.26 27.70
CA GLN A 520 -9.32 -11.76 28.63
C GLN A 520 -10.64 -12.51 28.43
N ALA A 521 -11.27 -12.90 29.52
CA ALA A 521 -12.59 -13.51 29.51
C ALA A 521 -13.64 -12.52 29.99
N PHE A 522 -14.77 -12.47 29.30
CA PHE A 522 -15.97 -11.71 29.68
C PHE A 522 -17.15 -12.66 29.78
N GLU A 523 -18.15 -12.31 30.58
CA GLU A 523 -19.41 -13.06 30.56
C GLU A 523 -20.19 -12.72 29.30
N HIS A 524 -20.99 -13.66 28.80
CA HIS A 524 -21.83 -13.38 27.62
C HIS A 524 -22.80 -12.21 27.85
N SER A 525 -23.20 -11.95 29.11
CA SER A 525 -24.02 -10.79 29.50
C SER A 525 -23.30 -9.45 29.37
N ASP A 526 -21.97 -9.43 29.30
CA ASP A 526 -21.18 -8.21 29.15
C ASP A 526 -21.25 -7.65 27.71
N PHE A 527 -21.92 -8.34 26.79
CA PHE A 527 -22.05 -7.91 25.40
C PHE A 527 -23.49 -7.46 25.10
N ASP A 528 -23.62 -6.32 24.41
CA ASP A 528 -24.90 -5.79 23.94
C ASP A 528 -25.09 -5.90 22.41
N GLY A 529 -24.13 -6.51 21.71
CA GLY A 529 -24.10 -6.60 20.24
C GLY A 529 -23.29 -5.50 19.56
N SER A 530 -23.10 -4.37 20.23
CA SER A 530 -22.40 -3.19 19.70
C SER A 530 -21.12 -2.83 20.46
N ALA A 531 -21.02 -3.25 21.72
CA ALA A 531 -19.92 -2.93 22.62
C ALA A 531 -19.75 -4.01 23.70
N ILE A 532 -18.68 -3.87 24.47
CA ILE A 532 -18.48 -4.61 25.72
C ILE A 532 -18.85 -3.66 26.87
N LEU A 533 -19.94 -3.98 27.56
CA LEU A 533 -20.50 -3.21 28.67
C LEU A 533 -19.46 -3.02 29.78
N GLY A 534 -19.45 -1.82 30.37
CA GLY A 534 -18.49 -1.46 31.41
C GLY A 534 -17.06 -1.19 30.90
N THR A 535 -16.83 -1.20 29.58
CA THR A 535 -15.52 -0.90 28.97
C THR A 535 -15.61 0.23 27.94
N ASP A 536 -14.46 0.65 27.41
CA ASP A 536 -14.34 1.62 26.32
C ASP A 536 -14.26 0.96 24.93
N TYR A 537 -14.55 -0.33 24.80
CA TYR A 537 -14.45 -1.06 23.53
C TYR A 537 -15.79 -1.10 22.77
N VAL A 538 -15.73 -0.78 21.47
CA VAL A 538 -16.87 -0.79 20.54
C VAL A 538 -16.59 -1.76 19.40
N LYS A 539 -17.59 -2.53 19.00
CA LYS A 539 -17.50 -3.47 17.88
C LYS A 539 -17.37 -2.70 16.57
N VAL A 540 -16.37 -3.04 15.77
CA VAL A 540 -16.09 -2.35 14.48
C VAL A 540 -16.27 -3.27 13.27
N SER A 541 -15.97 -4.55 13.41
CA SER A 541 -15.99 -5.53 12.30
C SER A 541 -15.89 -6.95 12.87
N ARG A 542 -15.79 -7.96 11.99
CA ARG A 542 -15.48 -9.36 12.35
C ARG A 542 -14.37 -9.89 11.44
N LEU A 543 -13.39 -10.57 12.01
CA LEU A 543 -12.43 -11.38 11.27
C LEU A 543 -13.15 -12.53 10.58
N ARG A 544 -12.84 -12.77 9.30
CA ARG A 544 -13.33 -13.97 8.62
C ARG A 544 -12.75 -15.23 9.27
N GLU A 545 -13.46 -16.33 9.11
CA GLU A 545 -13.23 -17.60 9.84
C GLU A 545 -11.77 -18.07 9.81
N VAL A 546 -11.11 -18.02 8.64
CA VAL A 546 -9.71 -18.45 8.50
C VAL A 546 -8.77 -17.61 9.39
N TYR A 547 -8.95 -16.30 9.43
CA TYR A 547 -8.12 -15.39 10.22
C TYR A 547 -8.46 -15.44 11.72
N ALA A 548 -9.74 -15.66 12.05
CA ALA A 548 -10.15 -15.91 13.43
C ALA A 548 -9.58 -17.23 13.96
N ALA A 549 -9.56 -18.28 13.13
CA ALA A 549 -8.99 -19.58 13.47
C ALA A 549 -7.45 -19.53 13.61
N GLU A 550 -6.75 -18.81 12.73
CA GLU A 550 -5.31 -18.53 12.86
C GLU A 550 -4.99 -17.88 14.20
N LEU A 551 -5.78 -16.87 14.59
CA LEU A 551 -5.61 -16.16 15.86
C LEU A 551 -5.91 -17.05 17.07
N ALA A 552 -6.99 -17.85 17.02
CA ALA A 552 -7.34 -18.82 18.05
C ALA A 552 -6.24 -19.89 18.21
N GLY A 553 -5.66 -20.36 17.10
CA GLY A 553 -4.52 -21.28 17.09
C GLY A 553 -3.28 -20.66 17.73
N THR A 554 -3.00 -19.38 17.44
CA THR A 554 -1.89 -18.63 18.04
C THR A 554 -2.05 -18.49 19.56
N LEU A 555 -3.26 -18.14 20.03
CA LEU A 555 -3.54 -18.07 21.46
C LEU A 555 -3.40 -19.44 22.14
N SER A 556 -4.01 -20.48 21.55
CA SER A 556 -3.95 -21.84 22.07
C SER A 556 -2.53 -22.38 22.15
N GLY A 557 -1.70 -22.10 21.14
CA GLY A 557 -0.29 -22.47 21.12
C GLY A 557 0.56 -21.72 22.16
N SER A 558 0.11 -20.55 22.62
CA SER A 558 0.73 -19.81 23.72
C SER A 558 0.29 -20.36 25.08
N LEU A 559 -1.02 -20.53 25.28
CA LEU A 559 -1.62 -21.03 26.53
C LEU A 559 -1.33 -22.50 26.80
N GLY A 560 -1.24 -23.32 25.75
CA GLY A 560 -0.99 -24.76 25.84
C GLY A 560 0.46 -25.11 26.17
N ARG A 561 1.36 -24.14 26.30
CA ARG A 561 2.75 -24.39 26.68
C ARG A 561 2.81 -24.80 28.15
N VAL A 562 2.98 -26.10 28.37
CA VAL A 562 3.45 -26.60 29.66
C VAL A 562 4.94 -26.29 29.74
N GLY A 563 5.31 -25.34 30.60
CA GLY A 563 6.71 -25.06 30.88
C GLY A 563 7.37 -26.32 31.43
N VAL A 564 8.16 -27.00 30.62
CA VAL A 564 9.10 -28.01 31.13
C VAL A 564 10.19 -27.28 31.90
N PRO A 565 10.69 -27.84 33.03
CA PRO A 565 11.85 -27.27 33.69
C PRO A 565 12.96 -27.12 32.65
N VAL A 566 13.55 -25.93 32.59
CA VAL A 566 14.71 -25.67 31.72
C VAL A 566 15.76 -26.71 32.10
N ALA A 567 16.15 -27.54 31.15
CA ALA A 567 17.17 -28.54 31.40
C ALA A 567 18.41 -27.85 31.97
N PRO A 568 19.06 -28.41 33.00
CA PRO A 568 20.29 -27.84 33.51
C PRO A 568 21.31 -27.75 32.36
N PRO A 569 22.24 -26.78 32.41
CA PRO A 569 23.31 -26.74 31.42
C PRO A 569 24.08 -28.07 31.48
N PHE A 570 23.98 -28.86 30.42
CA PHE A 570 24.78 -30.07 30.29
C PHE A 570 26.19 -29.69 29.87
N SER A 571 27.17 -30.17 30.62
CA SER A 571 28.57 -30.05 30.25
C SER A 571 29.00 -31.26 29.41
N GLN A 572 29.83 -31.00 28.41
CA GLN A 572 30.51 -32.04 27.64
C GLN A 572 31.98 -32.08 28.06
N ALA A 573 32.45 -33.26 28.47
CA ALA A 573 33.86 -33.52 28.72
C ALA A 573 34.69 -33.28 27.45
N LEU A 574 35.82 -32.57 27.60
CA LEU A 574 36.78 -32.32 26.55
C LEU A 574 38.14 -32.90 26.95
N GLY A 575 38.84 -33.49 25.97
CA GLY A 575 40.28 -33.73 26.10
C GLY A 575 41.04 -32.41 25.96
N ALA A 576 42.27 -32.37 26.48
CA ALA A 576 43.14 -31.20 26.31
C ALA A 576 44.57 -31.61 25.97
N ARG A 577 45.17 -30.94 24.98
CA ARG A 577 46.60 -31.01 24.68
C ARG A 577 47.24 -29.66 24.93
N LEU A 578 48.36 -29.67 25.64
CA LEU A 578 49.19 -28.50 25.82
C LEU A 578 50.39 -28.59 24.87
N LEU A 579 50.48 -27.61 23.99
CA LEU A 579 51.56 -27.46 23.03
C LEU A 579 52.35 -26.19 23.35
N TYR A 580 53.67 -26.22 23.19
CA TYR A 580 54.52 -25.03 23.30
C TYR A 580 55.50 -24.95 22.13
N ARG A 581 55.92 -23.73 21.79
CA ARG A 581 56.92 -23.49 20.73
C ARG A 581 58.26 -23.06 21.32
N PRO A 582 59.34 -23.88 21.18
CA PRO A 582 60.65 -23.57 21.75
C PRO A 582 61.38 -22.34 21.18
N ASN A 583 61.00 -21.84 20.00
CA ASN A 583 61.71 -20.76 19.28
C ASN A 583 60.76 -19.69 18.71
N GLY A 584 59.53 -19.55 19.21
CA GLY A 584 58.51 -18.62 18.66
C GLY A 584 57.92 -19.05 17.29
N ASN A 585 58.77 -19.44 16.34
CA ASN A 585 58.43 -19.89 14.98
C ASN A 585 58.74 -21.39 14.72
N GLY A 586 59.17 -22.14 15.73
CA GLY A 586 59.52 -23.56 15.59
C GLY A 586 58.31 -24.51 15.63
N LYS A 587 58.51 -25.78 15.22
CA LYS A 587 57.51 -26.84 15.33
C LYS A 587 57.02 -26.95 16.78
N ALA A 588 55.71 -26.92 16.99
CA ALA A 588 55.12 -27.06 18.31
C ALA A 588 55.47 -28.44 18.90
N ARG A 589 55.82 -28.47 20.19
CA ARG A 589 56.05 -29.69 20.95
C ARG A 589 54.92 -29.90 21.92
N GLU A 590 54.42 -31.12 21.99
CA GLU A 590 53.46 -31.52 23.01
C GLU A 590 54.15 -31.68 24.36
N LEU A 591 53.53 -31.12 25.39
CA LEU A 591 54.02 -31.11 26.75
C LEU A 591 53.13 -31.94 27.68
N LEU A 592 51.84 -31.95 27.40
CA LEU A 592 50.85 -32.71 28.15
C LEU A 592 49.67 -33.04 27.22
N SER A 593 49.10 -34.23 27.40
CA SER A 593 47.85 -34.63 26.77
C SER A 593 46.99 -35.35 27.79
N ALA A 594 45.76 -34.90 27.94
CA ALA A 594 44.73 -35.49 28.77
C ALA A 594 43.57 -35.90 27.84
N PRO A 595 43.25 -37.21 27.75
CA PRO A 595 42.19 -37.67 26.89
C PRO A 595 40.81 -37.35 27.51
N ALA A 596 39.74 -37.41 26.71
CA ALA A 596 38.40 -37.00 27.16
C ALA A 596 37.83 -37.90 28.27
N GLU A 597 38.33 -39.15 28.41
CA GLU A 597 38.01 -40.09 29.49
C GLU A 597 38.57 -39.66 30.85
N GLN A 598 39.54 -38.75 30.86
CA GLN A 598 40.06 -38.07 32.04
C GLN A 598 39.92 -36.56 31.83
N PRO A 599 38.67 -36.05 31.83
CA PRO A 599 38.41 -34.70 31.37
C PRO A 599 39.02 -33.70 32.33
N VAL A 600 39.80 -32.80 31.74
CA VAL A 600 40.43 -31.67 32.40
C VAL A 600 39.81 -30.35 31.94
N ALA A 601 38.86 -30.42 31.01
CA ALA A 601 38.11 -29.30 30.48
C ALA A 601 36.68 -29.71 30.14
N TRP A 602 35.77 -28.74 30.16
CA TRP A 602 34.35 -28.94 29.84
C TRP A 602 33.84 -27.82 28.93
N GLU A 603 32.95 -28.18 28.00
CA GLU A 603 32.18 -27.25 27.16
C GLU A 603 30.72 -27.22 27.64
N PHE A 604 30.10 -26.04 27.63
CA PHE A 604 28.68 -25.85 27.96
C PHE A 604 28.06 -24.73 27.13
N TYR A 605 26.73 -24.80 26.95
CA TYR A 605 25.96 -23.88 26.12
C TYR A 605 25.22 -22.85 26.97
N ARG A 606 25.32 -21.57 26.59
CA ARG A 606 24.52 -20.51 27.22
C ARG A 606 23.36 -20.14 26.30
N ALA A 607 22.14 -20.42 26.74
CA ALA A 607 20.94 -19.95 26.06
C ALA A 607 20.70 -18.46 26.35
N ARG A 608 21.19 -17.60 25.47
CA ARG A 608 20.50 -16.36 25.09
C ARG A 608 20.20 -16.44 23.60
N SER A 609 19.51 -15.45 23.03
CA SER A 609 19.06 -15.35 21.62
C SER A 609 20.10 -15.70 20.52
N ARG A 610 21.36 -15.98 20.88
CA ARG A 610 22.39 -16.62 20.05
C ARG A 610 23.10 -17.72 20.84
N PRO A 611 23.33 -18.92 20.26
CA PRO A 611 24.06 -19.98 20.93
C PRO A 611 25.54 -19.60 21.08
N SER A 612 25.99 -19.28 22.29
CA SER A 612 27.42 -19.10 22.61
C SER A 612 27.97 -20.35 23.31
N ARG A 613 29.17 -20.77 22.90
CA ARG A 613 29.91 -21.89 23.49
C ARG A 613 30.87 -21.35 24.54
N HIS A 614 30.80 -21.90 25.73
CA HIS A 614 31.70 -21.57 26.82
C HIS A 614 32.50 -22.80 27.23
N CYS A 615 33.75 -22.59 27.62
CA CYS A 615 34.62 -23.63 28.13
C CYS A 615 35.17 -23.26 29.52
N GLY A 616 35.53 -24.28 30.29
CA GLY A 616 36.25 -24.15 31.55
C GLY A 616 37.25 -25.28 31.72
N ILE A 617 38.36 -25.01 32.39
CA ILE A 617 39.45 -25.95 32.66
C ILE A 617 39.54 -26.23 34.16
N ASP A 618 39.78 -27.48 34.54
CA ASP A 618 39.97 -27.86 35.94
C ASP A 618 41.21 -27.16 36.52
N SER A 619 41.06 -26.60 37.71
CA SER A 619 42.16 -26.07 38.51
C SER A 619 43.31 -27.09 38.74
N ALA A 620 43.01 -28.38 38.85
CA ALA A 620 44.01 -29.45 39.00
C ALA A 620 44.87 -29.62 37.73
N PHE A 621 44.31 -29.32 36.55
CA PHE A 621 45.05 -29.40 35.30
C PHE A 621 46.16 -28.35 35.23
N ILE A 622 45.94 -27.16 35.80
CA ILE A 622 46.95 -26.09 35.87
C ILE A 622 48.21 -26.57 36.61
N TRP A 623 48.04 -27.27 37.73
CA TRP A 623 49.19 -27.84 38.45
C TRP A 623 49.92 -28.91 37.65
N THR A 624 49.17 -29.70 36.87
CA THR A 624 49.75 -30.72 35.98
C THR A 624 50.56 -30.06 34.86
N ILE A 625 50.06 -28.97 34.29
CA ILE A 625 50.77 -28.13 33.32
C ILE A 625 52.09 -27.61 33.91
N MET A 626 52.04 -27.03 35.12
CA MET A 626 53.22 -26.47 35.79
C MET A 626 54.29 -27.54 36.06
N ASN A 627 53.88 -28.72 36.50
CA ASN A 627 54.79 -29.84 36.76
C ASN A 627 55.40 -30.40 35.47
N ALA A 628 54.59 -30.54 34.42
CA ALA A 628 55.08 -30.97 33.12
C ALA A 628 56.06 -29.95 32.51
N ALA A 629 55.83 -28.65 32.71
CA ALA A 629 56.75 -27.60 32.26
C ALA A 629 58.11 -27.66 32.95
N LYS A 630 58.12 -27.92 34.27
CA LYS A 630 59.35 -28.15 35.04
C LYS A 630 60.08 -29.42 34.58
N ALA A 631 59.35 -30.52 34.37
CA ALA A 631 59.92 -31.80 33.93
C ALA A 631 60.50 -31.73 32.51
N ALA A 632 59.90 -30.92 31.63
CA ALA A 632 60.37 -30.71 30.26
C ALA A 632 61.65 -29.85 30.17
N GLY A 633 62.17 -29.35 31.30
CA GLY A 633 63.42 -28.58 31.34
C GLY A 633 63.38 -27.28 30.54
N ILE A 634 62.20 -26.64 30.44
CA ILE A 634 62.05 -25.36 29.74
C ILE A 634 62.89 -24.31 30.49
N SER A 635 63.85 -23.70 29.78
CA SER A 635 64.73 -22.67 30.36
C SER A 635 63.93 -21.51 30.94
N ALA A 636 64.37 -20.97 32.09
CA ALA A 636 63.76 -19.81 32.73
C ALA A 636 63.74 -18.56 31.82
N ASP A 637 64.66 -18.49 30.86
CA ASP A 637 64.75 -17.38 29.89
C ASP A 637 63.76 -17.52 28.71
N HIS A 638 63.01 -18.61 28.62
CA HIS A 638 62.11 -18.88 27.50
C HIS A 638 60.73 -18.20 27.69
N PRO A 639 60.15 -17.52 26.67
CA PRO A 639 58.86 -16.83 26.79
C PRO A 639 57.67 -17.71 27.20
N ALA A 640 57.70 -19.01 26.88
CA ALA A 640 56.68 -19.95 27.36
C ALA A 640 56.81 -20.27 28.85
N PHE A 641 58.01 -20.17 29.43
CA PHE A 641 58.23 -20.46 30.86
C PHE A 641 57.47 -19.48 31.73
N SER A 642 57.54 -18.17 31.43
CA SER A 642 56.81 -17.14 32.20
C SER A 642 55.31 -17.41 32.23
N ILE A 643 54.71 -17.83 31.12
CA ILE A 643 53.27 -18.18 31.01
C ILE A 643 52.95 -19.49 31.73
N LEU A 644 53.78 -20.52 31.54
CA LEU A 644 53.55 -21.84 32.16
C LEU A 644 53.82 -21.84 33.66
N SER A 645 54.63 -20.91 34.15
CA SER A 645 54.99 -20.76 35.57
C SER A 645 54.12 -19.77 36.33
N ASP A 646 53.31 -18.95 35.65
CA ASP A 646 52.46 -17.92 36.25
C ASP A 646 51.02 -18.44 36.44
N PRO A 647 50.58 -18.72 37.69
CA PRO A 647 49.22 -19.17 37.96
C PRO A 647 48.15 -18.15 37.54
N GLU A 648 48.45 -16.85 37.57
CA GLU A 648 47.50 -15.80 37.19
C GLU A 648 47.22 -15.81 35.69
N ALA A 649 48.17 -16.24 34.86
CA ALA A 649 47.97 -16.41 33.43
C ALA A 649 46.90 -17.47 33.08
N TRP A 650 46.67 -18.44 33.98
CA TRP A 650 45.70 -19.54 33.79
C TRP A 650 44.38 -19.32 34.52
N ARG A 651 44.33 -18.37 35.45
CA ARG A 651 43.19 -18.13 36.33
C ARG A 651 41.88 -17.90 35.58
N GLU A 652 41.93 -17.21 34.44
CA GLU A 652 40.76 -16.92 33.62
C GLU A 652 40.18 -18.13 32.91
N LEU A 653 40.97 -19.18 32.71
CA LEU A 653 40.53 -20.42 32.08
C LEU A 653 39.80 -21.35 33.06
N ILE A 654 39.95 -21.12 34.37
CA ILE A 654 39.20 -21.80 35.43
C ILE A 654 37.75 -21.31 35.46
N THR A 655 37.53 -20.04 35.10
CA THR A 655 36.19 -19.48 34.93
C THR A 655 35.67 -19.72 33.51
N PRO A 656 34.37 -20.01 33.34
CA PRO A 656 33.70 -20.04 32.04
C PRO A 656 34.08 -18.92 31.06
N PHE A 657 34.84 -19.23 30.00
CA PHE A 657 35.21 -18.27 28.95
C PHE A 657 34.55 -18.61 27.61
N GLU A 658 34.17 -17.59 26.85
CA GLU A 658 33.51 -17.75 25.55
C GLU A 658 34.53 -18.07 24.45
N ILE A 659 34.29 -19.13 23.68
CA ILE A 659 35.09 -19.46 22.49
C ILE A 659 34.36 -18.92 21.26
N LYS A 660 34.96 -17.92 20.61
CA LYS A 660 34.41 -17.32 19.38
C LYS A 660 35.12 -17.91 18.17
N ASN A 661 34.35 -18.43 17.21
CA ASN A 661 34.88 -19.05 15.99
C ASN A 661 35.93 -20.15 16.27
N GLY A 662 35.73 -20.94 17.34
CA GLY A 662 36.66 -22.03 17.72
C GLY A 662 37.95 -21.58 18.42
N LYS A 663 38.12 -20.28 18.73
CA LYS A 663 39.32 -19.74 19.34
C LYS A 663 39.04 -18.83 20.54
N TRP A 664 39.95 -18.85 21.50
CA TRP A 664 40.13 -17.84 22.53
C TRP A 664 41.62 -17.50 22.62
N SER A 665 41.99 -16.24 22.79
CA SER A 665 43.40 -15.83 22.88
C SER A 665 43.58 -14.63 23.79
N ARG A 666 44.62 -14.68 24.62
CA ARG A 666 45.05 -13.58 25.48
C ARG A 666 46.57 -13.49 25.47
N GLY A 667 47.07 -12.51 24.72
CA GLY A 667 48.51 -12.34 24.51
C GLY A 667 49.15 -13.64 23.96
N PRO A 668 50.18 -14.19 24.62
CA PRO A 668 50.92 -15.34 24.12
C PRO A 668 50.26 -16.71 24.40
N LEU A 669 49.11 -16.74 25.09
CA LEU A 669 48.31 -17.94 25.37
C LEU A 669 47.10 -18.01 24.45
N THR A 670 46.94 -19.12 23.74
CA THR A 670 45.78 -19.37 22.86
C THR A 670 45.12 -20.70 23.21
N VAL A 671 43.79 -20.70 23.29
CA VAL A 671 42.97 -21.91 23.44
C VAL A 671 42.21 -22.13 22.14
N LEU A 672 42.34 -23.32 21.56
CA LEU A 672 41.68 -23.74 20.33
C LEU A 672 40.72 -24.88 20.64
N ARG A 673 39.48 -24.78 20.17
CA ARG A 673 38.55 -25.90 20.17
C ARG A 673 38.60 -26.56 18.79
N ILE A 674 39.10 -27.78 18.73
CA ILE A 674 39.17 -28.59 17.50
C ILE A 674 38.23 -29.79 17.57
N ALA A 675 37.72 -30.21 16.41
CA ALA A 675 36.82 -31.36 16.32
C ALA A 675 37.58 -32.69 16.29
N ALA A 676 38.76 -32.71 15.67
CA ALA A 676 39.66 -33.85 15.62
C ALA A 676 41.11 -33.33 15.62
N VAL A 677 42.06 -34.20 15.99
CA VAL A 677 43.48 -33.87 15.95
C VAL A 677 43.95 -33.81 14.49
N ASP A 678 44.03 -32.62 13.90
CA ASP A 678 44.77 -32.40 12.66
C ASP A 678 46.05 -31.61 12.98
N GLU A 679 47.21 -32.17 12.61
CA GLU A 679 48.51 -31.51 12.80
C GLU A 679 48.63 -30.22 11.97
N ARG A 680 47.78 -30.03 10.94
CA ARG A 680 47.79 -28.84 10.07
C ARG A 680 47.24 -27.58 10.74
N ASP A 681 46.38 -27.73 11.76
CA ASP A 681 45.77 -26.60 12.49
C ASP A 681 46.72 -25.95 13.51
N ILE A 682 47.93 -26.48 13.66
CA ILE A 682 48.99 -25.95 14.55
C ILE A 682 49.58 -24.63 14.00
N ILE A 683 49.28 -24.27 12.74
CA ILE A 683 50.07 -23.34 11.92
C ILE A 683 49.50 -21.91 11.87
N SER A 684 48.26 -21.64 12.28
CA SER A 684 47.62 -20.33 11.98
C SER A 684 47.93 -19.17 12.94
N GLU A 685 48.65 -19.39 14.05
CA GLU A 685 48.89 -18.34 15.07
C GLU A 685 50.39 -18.11 15.31
N PRO A 686 51.03 -17.17 14.60
CA PRO A 686 52.47 -16.91 14.71
C PRO A 686 52.89 -16.38 16.10
N GLN A 687 51.96 -15.75 16.83
CA GLN A 687 52.24 -15.04 18.08
C GLN A 687 52.00 -15.88 19.35
N ALA A 688 51.44 -17.09 19.23
CA ALA A 688 51.16 -17.95 20.38
C ALA A 688 52.41 -18.75 20.79
N HIS A 689 52.89 -18.54 22.01
CA HIS A 689 53.99 -19.32 22.60
C HIS A 689 53.49 -20.60 23.28
N VAL A 690 52.25 -20.58 23.76
CA VAL A 690 51.56 -21.70 24.41
C VAL A 690 50.16 -21.86 23.79
N VAL A 691 49.84 -23.07 23.36
CA VAL A 691 48.55 -23.41 22.75
C VAL A 691 47.90 -24.54 23.53
N VAL A 692 46.66 -24.35 23.97
CA VAL A 692 45.82 -25.37 24.57
C VAL A 692 44.80 -25.82 23.53
N GLN A 693 44.88 -27.07 23.09
CA GLN A 693 43.89 -27.65 22.19
C GLN A 693 42.85 -28.41 23.01
N LEU A 694 41.62 -27.91 23.02
CA LEU A 694 40.45 -28.58 23.55
C LEU A 694 39.85 -29.46 22.47
N ILE A 695 39.79 -30.76 22.74
CA ILE A 695 39.38 -31.80 21.79
C ILE A 695 38.02 -32.32 22.22
N GLY A 696 37.00 -32.08 21.41
CA GLY A 696 35.68 -32.69 21.61
C GLY A 696 35.65 -34.12 21.10
N HIS A 697 34.69 -34.92 21.59
CA HIS A 697 34.38 -36.18 20.93
C HIS A 697 33.96 -35.90 19.48
N VAL A 698 34.66 -36.52 18.53
CA VAL A 698 34.14 -36.67 17.16
C VAL A 698 32.85 -37.47 17.32
N ALA A 699 31.71 -36.87 17.02
CA ALA A 699 30.51 -37.67 16.80
C ALA A 699 30.89 -38.64 15.69
N ILE A 700 31.01 -39.92 16.02
CA ILE A 700 31.06 -40.99 15.03
C ILE A 700 29.78 -40.75 14.22
N LYS A 701 29.92 -40.26 12.99
CA LYS A 701 28.83 -40.39 12.02
C LYS A 701 28.74 -41.89 11.79
N GLU A 702 27.92 -42.57 12.58
CA GLU A 702 27.37 -43.85 12.17
C GLU A 702 26.58 -43.54 10.88
N GLU A 703 26.98 -44.20 9.80
CA GLU A 703 26.34 -44.15 8.48
C GLU A 703 24.88 -44.61 8.53
#